data_AF-A0A8B9H0B5-F1
#
_entry.id   AF-A0A8B9H0B5-F1
#
_cell.length_a   1.000
_cell.length_b   1.000
_cell.length_c   1.000
_cell.angle_alpha   90.00
_cell.angle_beta   90.00
_cell.angle_gamma   90.00
#
_symmetry.space_group_name_H-M   'P 1'
#
loop_
_entity.id
_entity.type
_entity.pdbx_description
1 polymer ?
#
loop_
_entity_poly.entity_id
_entity_poly.type
_entity_poly.pdbx_seq_one_letter_code
_entity_poly.pdbx_strand_id
1 'polypeptide(L)'
;VMQGLKLPLTVKCEVDLLLVAVTVLSFLTRLSGIQFPKAVVFDEVYYGQFLSLYMKRVFFIDESGPPFGHMILALGGYLGGFDGNFVWNRIGAEYTSNVPVWTLRVIPALAGSLCVPLGYLLMVELGFTHLTALGASVLLLLENSLIVQSRFMLLESVLIFFLLLAVVSYLRFYNAPNNSLCRWLWLILSGASCAFAVGLKYMGLFTYLLLLGLAAVHTWHVIGDKTLSNVSFYLLVQVVARFLALVVLPVVMYLGFFYVHLTLLYHSGPHDQMMSSAFQASLEGGLARITQGQPLEVAFGSQVTLRSVSSKPLPCWLHSHKANYPIRYENGRGSSHQQQVTCYPFKDVNNWWIIKDPSKQSLVVSSPPRPVRHGDIIQLLHGMTSRFLNTHDVAAPMSPHSQEVSGYIDFNVSMPAQNLWRVDITNRESDRDVWKTILSEVRLIHVNTSAVLKLSGASLPDWGFRQLEVVGDKIYKGYQQSGVWNVEEHRYGRSHEQKERELELNSPTHDDINRNLTFMAKFIELQWKMLTVRNEEAEHKYSSLPLEWISMDTNIAYWLHPSSNAQIHLMGNIVTWTFANLALFVYVLLFLAYLLRRRRKINDIPEASWEQLVLAGVVCSGGWAVNYLPFFLMEKTLFLYHYLPALTFQILQIPVVVEHLYIYVLSRNREMAFGGVVLAALCSVYLCYHTFSPLTYGQPELTSEQLAALRWRESWDILFRKR
;
A
#
# COMPACT_ATOMS: atom_id res chain seq x y z
N VAL A 1 -23.35 44.69 13.38
CA VAL A 1 -24.71 44.97 12.86
C VAL A 1 -24.90 44.13 11.61
N MET A 2 -25.68 43.05 11.72
CA MET A 2 -25.98 42.13 10.63
C MET A 2 -26.70 42.88 9.51
N GLN A 3 -26.09 42.98 8.32
CA GLN A 3 -26.81 43.39 7.12
C GLN A 3 -27.82 42.30 6.78
N GLY A 4 -29.10 42.62 6.98
CA GLY A 4 -30.21 41.74 6.65
C GLY A 4 -30.21 41.37 5.16
N LEU A 5 -30.61 40.12 4.89
CA LEU A 5 -30.86 39.60 3.54
C LEU A 5 -31.79 40.56 2.78
N LYS A 6 -31.24 41.31 1.81
CA LYS A 6 -32.04 42.13 0.90
C LYS A 6 -32.76 41.19 -0.07
N LEU A 7 -34.08 41.13 0.06
CA LEU A 7 -34.99 40.51 -0.91
C LEU A 7 -35.21 41.46 -2.11
N PRO A 8 -35.43 40.92 -3.33
CA PRO A 8 -35.55 39.50 -3.64
C PRO A 8 -34.21 38.77 -3.68
N LEU A 9 -34.20 37.54 -3.17
CA LEU A 9 -33.12 36.57 -3.38
C LEU A 9 -33.13 36.17 -4.85
N THR A 10 -32.36 36.87 -5.68
CA THR A 10 -32.20 36.51 -7.10
C THR A 10 -31.17 35.41 -7.23
N VAL A 11 -31.59 34.18 -7.54
CA VAL A 11 -30.70 33.08 -7.91
C VAL A 11 -30.48 33.14 -9.42
N LYS A 12 -29.24 33.41 -9.86
CA LYS A 12 -28.84 33.28 -11.26
C LYS A 12 -28.25 31.89 -11.47
N CYS A 13 -28.86 31.10 -12.35
CA CYS A 13 -28.33 29.80 -12.77
C CYS A 13 -27.68 29.95 -14.14
N GLU A 14 -26.37 29.76 -14.20
CA GLU A 14 -25.61 29.72 -15.45
C GLU A 14 -25.26 28.26 -15.74
N VAL A 15 -25.73 27.75 -16.88
CA VAL A 15 -25.52 26.36 -17.29
C VAL A 15 -24.59 26.33 -18.49
N ASP A 16 -23.40 25.76 -18.30
CA ASP A 16 -22.46 25.50 -19.39
C ASP A 16 -22.92 24.24 -20.15
N LEU A 17 -23.53 24.44 -21.32
CA LEU A 17 -24.04 23.36 -22.16
C LEU A 17 -22.92 22.43 -22.68
N LEU A 18 -21.69 22.95 -22.87
CA LEU A 18 -20.56 22.14 -23.33
C LEU A 18 -20.13 21.18 -22.21
N LEU A 19 -20.00 21.69 -20.99
CA LEU A 19 -19.68 20.87 -19.82
C LEU A 19 -20.73 19.77 -19.60
N VAL A 20 -22.02 20.11 -19.71
CA VAL A 20 -23.11 19.13 -19.59
C VAL A 20 -23.03 18.07 -20.68
N ALA A 21 -22.84 18.47 -21.94
CA ALA A 21 -22.76 17.54 -23.06
C ALA A 21 -21.60 16.55 -22.91
N VAL A 22 -20.40 17.05 -22.58
CA VAL A 22 -19.21 16.23 -22.32
C VAL A 22 -19.44 15.28 -21.14
N THR A 23 -20.08 15.77 -20.07
CA THR A 23 -20.41 14.95 -18.90
C THR A 23 -21.32 13.79 -19.29
N VAL A 24 -22.40 14.04 -20.04
CA VAL A 24 -23.32 12.98 -20.52
C VAL A 24 -22.57 11.97 -21.40
N LEU A 25 -21.76 12.43 -22.35
CA LEU A 25 -20.96 11.55 -23.21
C LEU A 25 -19.95 10.71 -22.41
N SER A 26 -19.35 11.28 -21.36
CA SER A 26 -18.42 10.55 -20.48
C SER A 26 -19.11 9.40 -19.75
N PHE A 27 -20.33 9.61 -19.24
CA PHE A 27 -21.11 8.55 -18.61
C PHE A 27 -21.51 7.48 -19.61
N LEU A 28 -21.94 7.87 -20.82
CA LEU A 28 -22.32 6.90 -21.86
C LEU A 28 -21.14 6.00 -22.25
N THR A 29 -19.94 6.56 -22.46
CA THR A 29 -18.76 5.76 -22.85
C THR A 29 -18.33 4.76 -21.77
N ARG A 30 -18.34 5.14 -20.49
CA ARG A 30 -17.79 4.30 -19.41
C ARG A 30 -18.81 3.38 -18.75
N LEU A 31 -20.09 3.75 -18.72
CA LEU A 31 -21.15 2.90 -18.16
C LEU A 31 -21.74 1.92 -19.19
N SER A 32 -21.56 2.17 -20.50
CA SER A 32 -22.05 1.26 -21.52
C SER A 32 -21.42 -0.13 -21.39
N GLY A 33 -22.27 -1.14 -21.33
CA GLY A 33 -21.86 -2.55 -21.27
C GLY A 33 -20.97 -2.91 -20.07
N ILE A 34 -21.04 -2.20 -18.94
CA ILE A 34 -20.14 -2.41 -17.78
C ILE A 34 -20.17 -3.85 -17.20
N GLN A 35 -21.30 -4.56 -17.38
CA GLN A 35 -21.43 -5.95 -16.99
C GLN A 35 -20.60 -6.91 -17.86
N PHE A 36 -20.21 -6.50 -19.06
CA PHE A 36 -19.43 -7.30 -19.98
C PHE A 36 -17.93 -6.96 -19.87
N PRO A 37 -17.06 -7.97 -19.74
CA PRO A 37 -17.33 -9.41 -19.61
C PRO A 37 -17.85 -9.78 -18.22
N LYS A 38 -18.73 -10.79 -18.14
CA LYS A 38 -19.17 -11.41 -16.88
C LYS A 38 -18.12 -12.39 -16.34
N ALA A 39 -16.87 -11.96 -16.33
CA ALA A 39 -15.74 -12.73 -15.87
C ALA A 39 -14.74 -11.83 -15.14
N VAL A 40 -13.93 -12.44 -14.28
CA VAL A 40 -12.85 -11.79 -13.53
C VAL A 40 -11.76 -11.33 -14.50
N VAL A 41 -11.29 -10.11 -14.32
CA VAL A 41 -10.26 -9.44 -15.14
C VAL A 41 -8.94 -9.33 -14.35
N PHE A 42 -7.81 -9.12 -15.03
CA PHE A 42 -6.44 -9.04 -14.50
C PHE A 42 -6.30 -8.75 -12.99
N ASP A 43 -6.47 -7.50 -12.55
CA ASP A 43 -6.34 -7.11 -11.14
C ASP A 43 -7.63 -7.26 -10.31
N GLU A 44 -8.79 -7.54 -10.95
CA GLU A 44 -10.03 -7.83 -10.20
C GLU A 44 -9.88 -9.09 -9.34
N VAL A 45 -8.97 -10.01 -9.70
CA VAL A 45 -8.65 -11.19 -8.89
C VAL A 45 -8.18 -10.76 -7.49
N TYR A 46 -7.24 -9.82 -7.40
CA TYR A 46 -6.68 -9.38 -6.12
C TYR A 46 -7.65 -8.49 -5.34
N TYR A 47 -8.21 -7.46 -5.98
CA TYR A 47 -9.18 -6.58 -5.31
C TYR A 47 -10.43 -7.33 -4.87
N GLY A 48 -10.84 -8.36 -5.61
CA GLY A 48 -11.93 -9.23 -5.24
C GLY A 48 -11.65 -10.04 -3.97
N GLN A 49 -10.43 -10.55 -3.80
CA GLN A 49 -10.02 -11.23 -2.57
C GLN A 49 -10.15 -10.29 -1.37
N PHE A 50 -9.62 -9.06 -1.47
CA PHE A 50 -9.74 -8.06 -0.41
C PHE A 50 -11.19 -7.70 -0.10
N LEU A 51 -12.02 -7.56 -1.13
CA LEU A 51 -13.45 -7.30 -0.98
C LEU A 51 -14.16 -8.45 -0.23
N SER A 52 -13.86 -9.71 -0.56
CA SER A 52 -14.34 -10.88 0.18
C SER A 52 -13.88 -10.87 1.64
N LEU A 53 -12.64 -10.44 1.92
CA LEU A 53 -12.11 -10.34 3.29
C LEU A 53 -12.83 -9.24 4.10
N TYR A 54 -13.18 -8.10 3.49
CA TYR A 54 -14.02 -7.09 4.13
C TYR A 54 -15.43 -7.59 4.45
N MET A 55 -16.08 -8.29 3.51
CA MET A 55 -17.41 -8.86 3.77
C MET A 55 -17.38 -9.87 4.92
N LYS A 56 -16.30 -10.65 5.01
CA LYS A 56 -16.08 -11.63 6.08
C LYS A 56 -15.47 -11.04 7.35
N ARG A 57 -15.13 -9.74 7.36
CA ARG A 57 -14.49 -9.02 8.48
C ARG A 57 -13.16 -9.64 8.92
N VAL A 58 -12.44 -10.26 7.98
CA VAL A 58 -11.17 -10.97 8.19
C VAL A 58 -9.99 -10.03 7.94
N PHE A 59 -9.08 -9.95 8.90
CA PHE A 59 -7.89 -9.11 8.84
C PHE A 59 -6.92 -9.53 7.72
N PHE A 60 -6.38 -8.53 7.03
CA PHE A 60 -5.37 -8.72 6.00
C PHE A 60 -4.43 -7.51 5.94
N ILE A 61 -3.29 -7.71 5.29
CA ILE A 61 -2.34 -6.65 4.96
C ILE A 61 -2.30 -6.56 3.44
N ASP A 62 -2.35 -5.35 2.92
CA ASP A 62 -2.09 -5.08 1.50
C ASP A 62 -0.81 -4.24 1.37
N GLU A 63 0.09 -4.68 0.49
CA GLU A 63 1.35 -4.00 0.19
C GLU A 63 1.17 -2.90 -0.88
N SER A 64 0.05 -2.91 -1.61
CA SER A 64 -0.19 -2.01 -2.74
C SER A 64 -0.53 -0.58 -2.32
N GLY A 65 -1.13 -0.41 -1.13
CA GLY A 65 -1.42 0.91 -0.59
C GLY A 65 -2.39 0.93 0.59
N PRO A 66 -2.83 2.13 1.01
CA PRO A 66 -3.71 2.27 2.16
C PRO A 66 -5.14 1.70 1.91
N PRO A 67 -5.91 1.45 2.98
CA PRO A 67 -7.11 0.62 2.89
C PRO A 67 -8.33 1.30 2.26
N PHE A 68 -8.31 2.62 2.06
CA PHE A 68 -9.49 3.37 1.66
C PHE A 68 -10.04 2.95 0.30
N GLY A 69 -9.16 2.62 -0.66
CA GLY A 69 -9.60 2.11 -1.97
C GLY A 69 -10.35 0.81 -1.87
N HIS A 70 -9.81 -0.14 -1.11
CA HIS A 70 -10.47 -1.41 -0.87
C HIS A 70 -11.80 -1.24 -0.13
N MET A 71 -11.89 -0.31 0.82
CA MET A 71 -13.14 0.00 1.51
C MET A 71 -14.20 0.59 0.56
N ILE A 72 -13.82 1.44 -0.40
CA ILE A 72 -14.74 1.95 -1.42
C ILE A 72 -15.28 0.82 -2.30
N LEU A 73 -14.41 -0.07 -2.76
CA LEU A 73 -14.83 -1.23 -3.56
C LEU A 73 -15.74 -2.15 -2.75
N ALA A 74 -15.37 -2.41 -1.48
CA ALA A 74 -16.18 -3.19 -0.55
C ALA A 74 -17.56 -2.54 -0.31
N LEU A 75 -17.64 -1.21 -0.21
CA LEU A 75 -18.91 -0.51 -0.13
C LEU A 75 -19.79 -0.77 -1.36
N GLY A 76 -19.20 -0.77 -2.56
CA GLY A 76 -19.90 -1.13 -3.80
C GLY A 76 -20.45 -2.56 -3.75
N GLY A 77 -19.65 -3.52 -3.29
CA GLY A 77 -20.08 -4.91 -3.10
C GLY A 77 -21.19 -5.07 -2.06
N TYR A 78 -21.07 -4.37 -0.92
CA TYR A 78 -22.07 -4.39 0.15
C TYR A 78 -23.42 -3.83 -0.31
N LEU A 79 -23.42 -2.70 -1.02
CA LEU A 79 -24.64 -2.11 -1.60
C LEU A 79 -25.27 -3.02 -2.68
N GLY A 80 -24.46 -3.83 -3.35
CA GLY A 80 -24.91 -4.85 -4.30
C GLY A 80 -25.40 -6.15 -3.66
N GLY A 81 -25.30 -6.31 -2.33
CA GLY A 81 -25.68 -7.53 -1.63
C GLY A 81 -24.69 -8.69 -1.79
N PHE A 82 -23.42 -8.41 -2.04
CA PHE A 82 -22.38 -9.44 -2.08
C PHE A 82 -22.06 -9.95 -0.67
N ASP A 83 -22.07 -11.27 -0.49
CA ASP A 83 -21.89 -11.96 0.79
C ASP A 83 -20.42 -12.34 1.10
N GLY A 84 -19.49 -12.07 0.18
CA GLY A 84 -18.08 -12.45 0.33
C GLY A 84 -17.74 -13.85 -0.19
N ASN A 85 -18.71 -14.65 -0.62
CA ASN A 85 -18.52 -16.05 -1.01
C ASN A 85 -18.29 -16.21 -2.51
N PHE A 86 -17.08 -15.88 -2.94
CA PHE A 86 -16.59 -16.17 -4.28
C PHE A 86 -15.10 -16.50 -4.24
N VAL A 87 -14.66 -17.44 -5.07
CA VAL A 87 -13.27 -17.87 -5.13
C VAL A 87 -12.58 -17.16 -6.29
N TRP A 88 -11.72 -16.20 -5.96
CA TRP A 88 -10.96 -15.39 -6.92
C TRP A 88 -9.65 -16.09 -7.29
N ASN A 89 -9.72 -17.10 -8.15
CA ASN A 89 -8.59 -17.98 -8.46
C ASN A 89 -7.85 -17.64 -9.77
N ARG A 90 -8.55 -17.21 -10.81
CA ARG A 90 -7.96 -16.98 -12.13
C ARG A 90 -8.65 -15.88 -12.91
N ILE A 91 -7.87 -15.20 -13.75
CA ILE A 91 -8.38 -14.30 -14.79
C ILE A 91 -9.23 -15.11 -15.77
N GLY A 92 -10.38 -14.58 -16.16
CA GLY A 92 -11.35 -15.25 -17.03
C GLY A 92 -12.30 -16.22 -16.33
N ALA A 93 -12.21 -16.37 -14.99
CA ALA A 93 -13.24 -17.10 -14.24
C ALA A 93 -14.59 -16.38 -14.37
N GLU A 94 -15.64 -17.12 -14.72
CA GLU A 94 -16.99 -16.56 -14.84
C GLU A 94 -17.58 -16.23 -13.47
N TYR A 95 -18.26 -15.08 -13.39
CA TYR A 95 -18.96 -14.70 -12.17
C TYR A 95 -20.21 -15.58 -11.97
N THR A 96 -20.38 -16.11 -10.76
CA THR A 96 -21.62 -16.78 -10.38
C THR A 96 -22.79 -15.79 -10.30
N SER A 97 -24.02 -16.27 -10.39
CA SER A 97 -25.24 -15.45 -10.32
C SER A 97 -25.34 -14.56 -9.07
N ASN A 98 -24.67 -14.94 -7.98
CA ASN A 98 -24.71 -14.22 -6.70
C ASN A 98 -23.79 -13.00 -6.67
N VAL A 99 -22.89 -12.83 -7.64
CA VAL A 99 -21.94 -11.71 -7.65
C VAL A 99 -22.54 -10.50 -8.39
N PRO A 100 -22.73 -9.36 -7.73
CA PRO A 100 -23.37 -8.19 -8.34
C PRO A 100 -22.37 -7.37 -9.17
N VAL A 101 -21.96 -7.91 -10.32
CA VAL A 101 -20.91 -7.35 -11.21
C VAL A 101 -21.09 -5.86 -11.52
N TRP A 102 -22.34 -5.43 -11.76
CA TRP A 102 -22.62 -4.03 -12.07
C TRP A 102 -22.22 -3.10 -10.90
N THR A 103 -22.60 -3.45 -9.68
CA THR A 103 -22.31 -2.64 -8.48
C THR A 103 -20.82 -2.64 -8.11
N LEU A 104 -20.10 -3.71 -8.42
CA LEU A 104 -18.66 -3.79 -8.20
C LEU A 104 -17.88 -2.84 -9.13
N ARG A 105 -18.37 -2.65 -10.36
CA ARG A 105 -17.70 -1.84 -11.38
C ARG A 105 -18.20 -0.41 -11.47
N VAL A 106 -19.40 -0.11 -10.96
CA VAL A 106 -20.03 1.22 -11.14
C VAL A 106 -19.23 2.34 -10.50
N ILE A 107 -18.63 2.15 -9.32
CA ILE A 107 -17.92 3.22 -8.61
C ILE A 107 -16.68 3.69 -9.41
N PRO A 108 -15.76 2.80 -9.82
CA PRO A 108 -14.69 3.15 -10.76
C PRO A 108 -15.18 3.82 -12.04
N ALA A 109 -16.30 3.34 -12.62
CA ALA A 109 -16.82 3.89 -13.86
C ALA A 109 -17.39 5.30 -13.68
N LEU A 110 -18.08 5.58 -12.56
CA LEU A 110 -18.56 6.91 -12.20
C LEU A 110 -17.38 7.87 -11.98
N ALA A 111 -16.37 7.45 -11.21
CA ALA A 111 -15.18 8.26 -10.97
C ALA A 111 -14.44 8.58 -12.28
N GLY A 112 -14.20 7.57 -13.11
CA GLY A 112 -13.59 7.73 -14.43
C GLY A 112 -14.41 8.61 -15.38
N SER A 113 -15.74 8.61 -15.27
CA SER A 113 -16.61 9.49 -16.06
C SER A 113 -16.43 10.94 -15.64
N LEU A 114 -16.40 11.19 -14.32
CA LEU A 114 -16.21 12.52 -13.76
C LEU A 114 -14.79 13.09 -13.97
N CYS A 115 -13.78 12.26 -14.27
CA CYS A 115 -12.46 12.76 -14.68
C CYS A 115 -12.52 13.66 -15.92
N VAL A 116 -13.43 13.36 -16.86
CA VAL A 116 -13.56 14.11 -18.13
C VAL A 116 -14.01 15.57 -17.89
N PRO A 117 -15.15 15.84 -17.22
CA PRO A 117 -15.53 17.21 -16.90
C PRO A 117 -14.59 17.89 -15.91
N LEU A 118 -13.88 17.15 -15.04
CA LEU A 118 -12.82 17.76 -14.23
C LEU A 118 -11.65 18.28 -15.08
N GLY A 119 -11.29 17.59 -16.17
CA GLY A 119 -10.34 18.09 -17.16
C GLY A 119 -10.80 19.41 -17.80
N TYR A 120 -12.09 19.51 -18.15
CA TYR A 120 -12.70 20.77 -18.63
C TYR A 120 -12.52 21.89 -17.62
N LEU A 121 -12.96 21.65 -16.38
CA LEU A 121 -12.93 22.64 -15.31
C LEU A 121 -11.50 23.07 -15.00
N LEU A 122 -10.54 22.14 -15.01
CA LEU A 122 -9.14 22.45 -14.78
C LEU A 122 -8.61 23.47 -15.80
N MET A 123 -8.91 23.30 -17.08
CA MET A 123 -8.50 24.26 -18.12
C MET A 123 -9.13 25.64 -17.94
N VAL A 124 -10.41 25.69 -17.58
CA VAL A 124 -11.11 26.96 -17.31
C VAL A 124 -10.51 27.67 -16.10
N GLU A 125 -10.20 26.94 -15.02
CA GLU A 125 -9.58 27.51 -13.82
C GLU A 125 -8.11 27.92 -14.04
N LEU A 126 -7.44 27.37 -15.05
CA LEU A 126 -6.15 27.85 -15.53
C LEU A 126 -6.28 29.09 -16.44
N GLY A 127 -7.49 29.59 -16.70
CA GLY A 127 -7.76 30.80 -17.48
C GLY A 127 -7.79 30.60 -19.00
N PHE A 128 -7.85 29.35 -19.49
CA PHE A 128 -7.94 29.07 -20.93
C PHE A 128 -9.38 29.14 -21.44
N THR A 129 -9.53 29.23 -22.76
CA THR A 129 -10.85 29.34 -23.40
C THR A 129 -11.69 28.06 -23.25
N HIS A 130 -13.02 28.20 -23.31
CA HIS A 130 -13.95 27.07 -23.28
C HIS A 130 -13.74 26.06 -24.43
N LEU A 131 -13.20 26.51 -25.58
CA LEU A 131 -12.86 25.64 -26.71
C LEU A 131 -11.65 24.76 -26.38
N THR A 132 -10.64 25.32 -25.74
CA THR A 132 -9.45 24.59 -25.26
C THR A 132 -9.81 23.60 -24.16
N ALA A 133 -10.68 24.02 -23.24
CA ALA A 133 -11.26 23.14 -22.22
C ALA A 133 -12.06 21.97 -22.83
N LEU A 134 -12.83 22.24 -23.89
CA LEU A 134 -13.53 21.20 -24.65
C LEU A 134 -12.53 20.25 -25.32
N GLY A 135 -11.47 20.77 -25.93
CA GLY A 135 -10.39 19.97 -26.52
C GLY A 135 -9.75 19.02 -25.52
N ALA A 136 -9.40 19.52 -24.32
CA ALA A 136 -8.86 18.71 -23.22
C ALA A 136 -9.81 17.55 -22.86
N SER A 137 -11.09 17.86 -22.77
CA SER A 137 -12.10 16.89 -22.36
C SER A 137 -12.37 15.84 -23.42
N VAL A 138 -12.40 16.22 -24.70
CA VAL A 138 -12.55 15.28 -25.81
C VAL A 138 -11.37 14.31 -25.88
N LEU A 139 -10.14 14.79 -25.63
CA LEU A 139 -8.96 13.93 -25.59
C LEU A 139 -9.04 12.90 -24.44
N LEU A 140 -9.45 13.31 -23.24
CA LEU A 140 -9.67 12.40 -22.10
C LEU A 140 -10.88 11.46 -22.30
N LEU A 141 -11.90 11.92 -23.03
CA LEU A 141 -13.08 11.13 -23.37
C LEU A 141 -12.72 9.96 -24.28
N LEU A 142 -11.87 10.21 -25.28
CA LEU A 142 -11.48 9.26 -26.35
C LEU A 142 -10.17 8.49 -26.04
N GLU A 143 -9.68 8.56 -24.81
CA GLU A 143 -8.48 7.85 -24.37
C GLU A 143 -8.82 6.42 -23.93
N ASN A 144 -8.49 5.43 -24.76
CA ASN A 144 -8.83 4.03 -24.56
C ASN A 144 -8.32 3.47 -23.22
N SER A 145 -7.11 3.84 -22.80
CA SER A 145 -6.50 3.33 -21.56
C SER A 145 -7.28 3.75 -20.31
N LEU A 146 -7.77 5.00 -20.27
CA LEU A 146 -8.60 5.53 -19.19
C LEU A 146 -10.01 4.90 -19.19
N ILE A 147 -10.55 4.56 -20.36
CA ILE A 147 -11.82 3.84 -20.47
C ILE A 147 -11.67 2.44 -19.91
N VAL A 148 -10.64 1.68 -20.31
CA VAL A 148 -10.40 0.32 -19.79
C VAL A 148 -10.26 0.34 -18.26
N GLN A 149 -9.45 1.24 -17.69
CA GLN A 149 -9.28 1.30 -16.24
C GLN A 149 -10.51 1.74 -15.45
N SER A 150 -11.39 2.52 -16.04
CA SER A 150 -12.60 2.95 -15.32
C SER A 150 -13.71 1.91 -15.38
N ARG A 151 -13.71 0.97 -16.33
CA ARG A 151 -14.80 -0.01 -16.49
C ARG A 151 -14.74 -1.20 -15.53
N PHE A 152 -13.60 -1.44 -14.89
CA PHE A 152 -13.38 -2.60 -14.03
C PHE A 152 -13.26 -2.21 -12.56
N MET A 153 -13.31 -3.21 -11.67
CA MET A 153 -13.16 -3.03 -10.22
C MET A 153 -11.69 -2.71 -9.86
N LEU A 154 -11.24 -1.53 -10.28
CA LEU A 154 -9.85 -1.05 -10.23
C LEU A 154 -9.80 0.34 -9.60
N LEU A 155 -8.67 0.67 -8.94
CA LEU A 155 -8.54 1.88 -8.12
C LEU A 155 -7.99 3.08 -8.88
N GLU A 156 -7.38 2.87 -10.04
CA GLU A 156 -6.64 3.89 -10.81
C GLU A 156 -7.56 5.03 -11.25
N SER A 157 -8.78 4.71 -11.72
CA SER A 157 -9.76 5.71 -12.15
C SER A 157 -10.25 6.58 -10.98
N VAL A 158 -10.46 5.97 -9.81
CA VAL A 158 -10.85 6.66 -8.58
C VAL A 158 -9.71 7.55 -8.08
N LEU A 159 -8.46 7.07 -8.18
CA LEU A 159 -7.28 7.87 -7.86
C LEU A 159 -7.22 9.11 -8.74
N ILE A 160 -7.24 8.95 -10.07
CA ILE A 160 -7.17 10.07 -11.02
C ILE A 160 -8.29 11.09 -10.76
N PHE A 161 -9.50 10.63 -10.45
CA PHE A 161 -10.62 11.49 -10.08
C PHE A 161 -10.29 12.40 -8.89
N PHE A 162 -9.81 11.83 -7.77
CA PHE A 162 -9.48 12.63 -6.59
C PHE A 162 -8.26 13.52 -6.81
N LEU A 163 -7.29 13.12 -7.63
CA LEU A 163 -6.16 13.96 -8.02
C LEU A 163 -6.62 15.21 -8.77
N LEU A 164 -7.44 15.04 -9.81
CA LEU A 164 -7.99 16.15 -10.58
C LEU A 164 -8.92 17.03 -9.71
N LEU A 165 -9.77 16.42 -8.89
CA LEU A 165 -10.67 17.14 -7.99
C LEU A 165 -9.90 17.98 -6.98
N ALA A 166 -8.79 17.48 -6.44
CA ALA A 166 -7.95 18.21 -5.51
C ALA A 166 -7.35 19.47 -6.14
N VAL A 167 -6.80 19.35 -7.36
CA VAL A 167 -6.21 20.46 -8.11
C VAL A 167 -7.28 21.48 -8.53
N VAL A 168 -8.38 21.03 -9.12
CA VAL A 168 -9.50 21.92 -9.54
C VAL A 168 -10.07 22.67 -8.35
N SER A 169 -10.31 21.99 -7.22
CA SER A 169 -10.83 22.63 -6.01
C SER A 169 -9.85 23.66 -5.44
N TYR A 170 -8.55 23.38 -5.49
CA TYR A 170 -7.54 24.34 -5.05
C TYR A 170 -7.48 25.57 -5.97
N LEU A 171 -7.49 25.40 -7.28
CA LEU A 171 -7.50 26.51 -8.24
C LEU A 171 -8.78 27.35 -8.10
N ARG A 172 -9.93 26.71 -7.91
CA ARG A 172 -11.19 27.41 -7.59
C ARG A 172 -11.10 28.21 -6.30
N PHE A 173 -10.48 27.66 -5.27
CA PHE A 173 -10.21 28.40 -4.03
C PHE A 173 -9.33 29.63 -4.30
N TYR A 174 -8.32 29.50 -5.16
CA TYR A 174 -7.39 30.59 -5.46
C TYR A 174 -8.05 31.69 -6.29
N ASN A 175 -8.82 31.33 -7.32
CA ASN A 175 -9.49 32.25 -8.23
C ASN A 175 -10.77 32.87 -7.65
N ALA A 176 -11.38 32.26 -6.63
CA ALA A 176 -12.62 32.76 -6.04
C ALA A 176 -12.45 34.12 -5.34
N PRO A 177 -13.46 35.02 -5.42
CA PRO A 177 -13.42 36.32 -4.77
C PRO A 177 -13.20 36.21 -3.25
N ASN A 178 -12.39 37.12 -2.68
CA ASN A 178 -12.03 37.13 -1.26
C ASN A 178 -13.24 37.19 -0.31
N ASN A 179 -14.39 37.71 -0.76
CA ASN A 179 -15.60 37.88 0.06
C ASN A 179 -16.54 36.66 0.06
N SER A 180 -16.24 35.62 -0.72
CA SER A 180 -17.12 34.45 -0.87
C SER A 180 -16.85 33.40 0.20
N LEU A 181 -17.87 32.99 0.96
CA LEU A 181 -17.78 31.86 1.89
C LEU A 181 -17.55 30.52 1.16
N CYS A 182 -18.04 30.39 -0.08
CA CYS A 182 -17.86 29.18 -0.89
C CYS A 182 -16.38 28.89 -1.19
N ARG A 183 -15.53 29.91 -1.15
CA ARG A 183 -14.08 29.76 -1.31
C ARG A 183 -13.50 28.74 -0.31
N TRP A 184 -13.89 28.83 0.96
CA TRP A 184 -13.38 27.95 2.00
C TRP A 184 -13.87 26.50 1.84
N LEU A 185 -15.07 26.30 1.27
CA LEU A 185 -15.56 24.97 0.93
C LEU A 185 -14.67 24.30 -0.12
N TRP A 186 -14.21 25.04 -1.13
CA TRP A 186 -13.28 24.51 -2.13
C TRP A 186 -11.92 24.14 -1.53
N LEU A 187 -11.44 24.90 -0.55
CA LEU A 187 -10.20 24.58 0.17
C LEU A 187 -10.34 23.29 1.00
N ILE A 188 -11.43 23.14 1.73
CA ILE A 188 -11.73 21.92 2.50
C ILE A 188 -11.89 20.72 1.55
N LEU A 189 -12.58 20.90 0.42
CA LEU A 189 -12.75 19.87 -0.59
C LEU A 189 -11.41 19.46 -1.21
N SER A 190 -10.50 20.41 -1.45
CA SER A 190 -9.15 20.10 -1.92
C SER A 190 -8.38 19.24 -0.91
N GLY A 191 -8.36 19.64 0.37
CA GLY A 191 -7.75 18.85 1.44
C GLY A 191 -8.34 17.45 1.58
N ALA A 192 -9.66 17.33 1.61
CA ALA A 192 -10.35 16.04 1.67
C ALA A 192 -10.02 15.16 0.46
N SER A 193 -9.97 15.73 -0.75
CA SER A 193 -9.61 15.01 -1.98
C SER A 193 -8.16 14.53 -1.96
N CYS A 194 -7.21 15.32 -1.44
CA CYS A 194 -5.84 14.87 -1.21
C CYS A 194 -5.78 13.69 -0.22
N ALA A 195 -6.55 13.76 0.87
CA ALA A 195 -6.65 12.67 1.83
C ALA A 195 -7.15 11.38 1.19
N PHE A 196 -8.23 11.48 0.40
CA PHE A 196 -8.79 10.35 -0.35
C PHE A 196 -7.77 9.78 -1.34
N ALA A 197 -7.08 10.62 -2.10
CA ALA A 197 -6.06 10.16 -3.05
C ALA A 197 -4.92 9.38 -2.36
N VAL A 198 -4.37 9.90 -1.25
CA VAL A 198 -3.34 9.20 -0.46
C VAL A 198 -3.91 7.93 0.17
N GLY A 199 -5.15 7.97 0.65
CA GLY A 199 -5.85 6.82 1.22
C GLY A 199 -6.12 5.70 0.21
N LEU A 200 -6.27 6.03 -1.09
CA LEU A 200 -6.42 5.03 -2.15
C LEU A 200 -5.10 4.32 -2.44
N LYS A 201 -4.06 5.11 -2.73
CA LYS A 201 -2.71 4.62 -3.05
C LYS A 201 -1.67 5.65 -2.64
N TYR A 202 -0.49 5.19 -2.23
CA TYR A 202 0.62 6.08 -1.87
C TYR A 202 1.06 7.00 -3.03
N MET A 203 0.81 6.61 -4.28
CA MET A 203 1.04 7.45 -5.46
C MET A 203 0.33 8.81 -5.38
N GLY A 204 -0.81 8.90 -4.69
CA GLY A 204 -1.51 10.15 -4.48
C GLY A 204 -0.70 11.19 -3.69
N LEU A 205 0.32 10.74 -2.93
CA LEU A 205 1.23 11.62 -2.20
C LEU A 205 1.99 12.57 -3.12
N PHE A 206 2.39 12.11 -4.31
CA PHE A 206 3.22 12.93 -5.21
C PHE A 206 2.49 14.15 -5.75
N THR A 207 1.24 13.99 -6.16
CA THR A 207 0.39 15.12 -6.58
C THR A 207 0.01 16.00 -5.39
N TYR A 208 -0.21 15.42 -4.21
CA TYR A 208 -0.45 16.18 -2.99
C TYR A 208 0.76 17.07 -2.63
N LEU A 209 1.99 16.58 -2.77
CA LEU A 209 3.21 17.37 -2.58
C LEU A 209 3.32 18.51 -3.61
N LEU A 210 2.96 18.27 -4.87
CA LEU A 210 2.88 19.33 -5.90
C LEU A 210 1.88 20.42 -5.49
N LEU A 211 0.69 20.03 -5.02
CA LEU A 211 -0.35 20.95 -4.57
C LEU A 211 0.10 21.74 -3.33
N LEU A 212 0.77 21.10 -2.37
CA LEU A 212 1.36 21.80 -1.22
C LEU A 212 2.45 22.79 -1.66
N GLY A 213 3.27 22.43 -2.64
CA GLY A 213 4.27 23.33 -3.24
C GLY A 213 3.61 24.54 -3.91
N LEU A 214 2.57 24.31 -4.71
CA LEU A 214 1.77 25.38 -5.33
C LEU A 214 1.12 26.28 -4.26
N ALA A 215 0.57 25.68 -3.20
CA ALA A 215 -0.01 26.40 -2.09
C ALA A 215 1.01 27.22 -1.30
N ALA A 216 2.22 26.71 -1.10
CA ALA A 216 3.31 27.44 -0.49
C ALA A 216 3.71 28.67 -1.33
N VAL A 217 3.86 28.51 -2.65
CA VAL A 217 4.17 29.62 -3.57
C VAL A 217 3.06 30.67 -3.57
N HIS A 218 1.79 30.28 -3.68
CA HIS A 218 0.66 31.22 -3.59
C HIS A 218 0.58 31.91 -2.23
N THR A 219 0.95 31.24 -1.14
CA THR A 219 1.03 31.86 0.19
C THR A 219 2.16 32.86 0.26
N TRP A 220 3.31 32.54 -0.32
CA TRP A 220 4.46 33.44 -0.42
C TRP A 220 4.12 34.74 -1.17
N HIS A 221 3.40 34.65 -2.29
CA HIS A 221 2.96 35.83 -3.03
C HIS A 221 1.99 36.72 -2.22
N VAL A 222 1.07 36.11 -1.46
CA VAL A 222 0.15 36.87 -0.58
C VAL A 222 0.90 37.56 0.56
N ILE A 223 1.96 36.95 1.11
CA ILE A 223 2.81 37.57 2.13
C ILE A 223 3.54 38.81 1.56
N GLY A 224 3.91 38.77 0.27
CA GLY A 224 4.62 39.86 -0.40
C GLY A 224 3.77 41.07 -0.81
N ASP A 225 2.43 40.95 -0.76
CA ASP A 225 1.52 42.01 -1.22
C ASP A 225 1.36 43.12 -0.17
N LYS A 226 1.97 44.28 -0.45
CA LYS A 226 1.97 45.47 0.43
C LYS A 226 0.68 46.28 0.37
N THR A 227 -0.25 45.95 -0.54
CA THR A 227 -1.49 46.74 -0.75
C THR A 227 -2.59 46.43 0.25
N LEU A 228 -2.46 45.34 1.01
CA LEU A 228 -3.48 44.86 1.97
C LEU A 228 -3.29 45.53 3.35
N SER A 229 -3.91 46.68 3.60
CA SER A 229 -3.65 47.51 4.80
C SER A 229 -4.09 46.93 6.18
N ASN A 230 -4.90 45.86 6.22
CA ASN A 230 -5.26 45.11 7.45
C ASN A 230 -4.37 43.85 7.62
N VAL A 231 -3.05 44.07 7.59
CA VAL A 231 -1.99 43.15 7.15
C VAL A 231 -1.85 41.85 7.97
N SER A 232 -1.97 41.87 9.30
CA SER A 232 -1.56 40.70 10.10
C SER A 232 -2.66 39.66 10.29
N PHE A 233 -3.88 40.07 10.65
CA PHE A 233 -4.94 39.13 11.02
C PHE A 233 -5.50 38.38 9.81
N TYR A 234 -5.77 39.07 8.69
CA TYR A 234 -6.27 38.41 7.47
C TYR A 234 -5.25 37.43 6.88
N LEU A 235 -3.97 37.83 6.87
CA LEU A 235 -2.87 36.97 6.44
C LEU A 235 -2.74 35.73 7.33
N LEU A 236 -2.78 35.92 8.66
CA LEU A 236 -2.73 34.81 9.62
C LEU A 236 -3.90 33.83 9.39
N VAL A 237 -5.12 34.34 9.18
CA VAL A 237 -6.29 33.51 8.89
C VAL A 237 -6.09 32.71 7.60
N GLN A 238 -5.56 33.32 6.53
CA GLN A 238 -5.29 32.61 5.26
C GLN A 238 -4.24 31.50 5.43
N VAL A 239 -3.14 31.79 6.13
CA VAL A 239 -2.06 30.80 6.37
C VAL A 239 -2.57 29.65 7.25
N VAL A 240 -3.23 29.98 8.36
CA VAL A 240 -3.77 28.98 9.30
C VAL A 240 -4.85 28.14 8.62
N ALA A 241 -5.76 28.75 7.86
CA ALA A 241 -6.81 28.01 7.16
C ALA A 241 -6.23 27.05 6.10
N ARG A 242 -5.21 27.48 5.33
CA ARG A 242 -4.51 26.60 4.39
C ARG A 242 -3.81 25.46 5.11
N PHE A 243 -3.13 25.73 6.22
CA PHE A 243 -2.48 24.68 7.01
C PHE A 243 -3.49 23.68 7.60
N LEU A 244 -4.58 24.17 8.19
CA LEU A 244 -5.63 23.30 8.75
C LEU A 244 -6.30 22.45 7.67
N ALA A 245 -6.66 23.05 6.52
CA ALA A 245 -7.37 22.35 5.47
C ALA A 245 -6.46 21.45 4.61
N LEU A 246 -5.23 21.87 4.31
CA LEU A 246 -4.34 21.12 3.43
C LEU A 246 -3.34 20.23 4.16
N VAL A 247 -3.19 20.33 5.49
CA VAL A 247 -2.26 19.46 6.26
C VAL A 247 -2.99 18.71 7.37
N VAL A 248 -3.66 19.42 8.28
CA VAL A 248 -4.29 18.76 9.45
C VAL A 248 -5.47 17.88 9.03
N LEU A 249 -6.37 18.39 8.19
CA LEU A 249 -7.54 17.65 7.70
C LEU A 249 -7.14 16.34 6.97
N PRO A 250 -6.20 16.35 5.99
CA PRO A 250 -5.76 15.11 5.36
C PRO A 250 -5.17 14.09 6.33
N VAL A 251 -4.38 14.53 7.31
CA VAL A 251 -3.81 13.62 8.33
C VAL A 251 -4.91 12.99 9.18
N VAL A 252 -5.88 13.79 9.65
CA VAL A 252 -7.01 13.28 10.44
C VAL A 252 -7.85 12.29 9.64
N MET A 253 -8.14 12.59 8.38
CA MET A 253 -8.90 11.69 7.51
C MET A 253 -8.14 10.39 7.22
N TYR A 254 -6.83 10.47 6.97
CA TYR A 254 -5.98 9.30 6.76
C TYR A 254 -5.98 8.37 7.98
N LEU A 255 -5.81 8.92 9.19
CA LEU A 255 -5.97 8.15 10.43
C LEU A 255 -7.39 7.57 10.56
N GLY A 256 -8.41 8.33 10.19
CA GLY A 256 -9.80 7.88 10.16
C GLY A 256 -10.02 6.67 9.25
N PHE A 257 -9.39 6.59 8.08
CA PHE A 257 -9.50 5.43 7.19
C PHE A 257 -8.94 4.16 7.84
N PHE A 258 -7.77 4.26 8.49
CA PHE A 258 -7.21 3.13 9.22
C PHE A 258 -8.01 2.76 10.47
N TYR A 259 -8.60 3.74 11.13
CA TYR A 259 -9.50 3.49 12.26
C TYR A 259 -10.71 2.67 11.81
N VAL A 260 -11.37 3.05 10.71
CA VAL A 260 -12.48 2.28 10.14
C VAL A 260 -12.01 0.89 9.70
N HIS A 261 -10.88 0.79 8.99
CA HIS A 261 -10.31 -0.49 8.54
C HIS A 261 -10.07 -1.47 9.69
N LEU A 262 -9.37 -1.04 10.76
CA LEU A 262 -9.06 -1.88 11.92
C LEU A 262 -10.27 -2.19 12.80
N THR A 263 -11.31 -1.35 12.76
CA THR A 263 -12.57 -1.61 13.49
C THR A 263 -13.46 -2.61 12.74
N LEU A 264 -13.45 -2.57 11.40
CA LEU A 264 -14.21 -3.50 10.57
C LEU A 264 -13.58 -4.90 10.52
N LEU A 265 -12.25 -4.97 10.45
CA LEU A 265 -11.51 -6.23 10.32
C LEU A 265 -11.05 -6.76 11.68
N TYR A 266 -11.98 -7.34 12.43
CA TYR A 266 -11.69 -7.86 13.77
C TYR A 266 -11.46 -9.37 13.81
N HIS A 267 -11.73 -10.15 12.75
CA HIS A 267 -11.42 -11.58 12.73
C HIS A 267 -9.98 -11.86 12.28
N SER A 268 -9.37 -12.92 12.82
CA SER A 268 -8.07 -13.46 12.39
C SER A 268 -8.12 -13.86 10.91
N GLY A 269 -7.01 -13.62 10.20
CA GLY A 269 -6.92 -13.79 8.76
C GLY A 269 -5.53 -14.17 8.26
N PRO A 270 -5.33 -14.35 6.94
CA PRO A 270 -4.15 -15.01 6.38
C PRO A 270 -2.82 -14.29 6.68
N HIS A 271 -2.87 -12.97 6.92
CA HIS A 271 -1.69 -12.13 7.14
C HIS A 271 -1.47 -11.77 8.62
N ASP A 272 -2.26 -12.31 9.55
CA ASP A 272 -2.12 -12.01 10.97
C ASP A 272 -0.77 -12.48 11.55
N GLN A 273 -0.22 -13.57 11.02
CA GLN A 273 1.06 -14.15 11.41
C GLN A 273 2.23 -13.17 11.29
N MET A 274 2.14 -12.22 10.36
CA MET A 274 3.15 -11.17 10.14
C MET A 274 3.14 -10.09 11.24
N MET A 275 2.05 -9.98 11.99
CA MET A 275 1.90 -9.04 13.11
C MET A 275 2.45 -9.60 14.42
N SER A 276 2.60 -8.74 15.42
CA SER A 276 2.99 -9.04 16.78
C SER A 276 1.95 -9.94 17.45
N SER A 277 2.39 -10.74 18.43
CA SER A 277 1.47 -11.58 19.21
C SER A 277 0.40 -10.74 19.93
N ALA A 278 0.73 -9.49 20.32
CA ALA A 278 -0.24 -8.58 20.92
C ALA A 278 -1.34 -8.17 19.92
N PHE A 279 -0.95 -7.86 18.68
CA PHE A 279 -1.91 -7.53 17.62
C PHE A 279 -2.77 -8.74 17.27
N GLN A 280 -2.17 -9.91 17.08
CA GLN A 280 -2.89 -11.15 16.78
C GLN A 280 -3.89 -11.53 17.89
N ALA A 281 -3.51 -11.36 19.16
CA ALA A 281 -4.39 -11.61 20.29
C ALA A 281 -5.56 -10.63 20.38
N SER A 282 -5.50 -9.48 19.70
CA SER A 282 -6.57 -8.50 19.64
C SER A 282 -7.62 -8.77 18.55
N LEU A 283 -7.40 -9.78 17.69
CA LEU A 283 -8.33 -10.23 16.66
C LEU A 283 -9.14 -11.42 17.18
N GLU A 284 -10.43 -11.49 16.88
CA GLU A 284 -11.28 -12.65 17.21
C GLU A 284 -10.92 -13.87 16.34
N GLY A 285 -10.75 -15.02 16.97
CA GLY A 285 -10.27 -16.25 16.31
C GLY A 285 -8.75 -16.35 16.31
N GLY A 286 -8.21 -17.38 15.65
CA GLY A 286 -6.75 -17.59 15.57
C GLY A 286 -6.06 -17.66 16.95
N LEU A 287 -5.04 -16.81 17.14
CA LEU A 287 -4.25 -16.75 18.37
C LEU A 287 -5.08 -16.34 19.60
N ALA A 288 -6.09 -15.47 19.44
CA ALA A 288 -6.91 -15.06 20.58
C ALA A 288 -7.68 -16.24 21.18
N ARG A 289 -8.16 -17.18 20.37
CA ARG A 289 -8.83 -18.40 20.87
C ARG A 289 -7.88 -19.28 21.70
N ILE A 290 -6.59 -19.28 21.38
CA ILE A 290 -5.57 -20.11 22.04
C ILE A 290 -4.99 -19.42 23.29
N THR A 291 -4.89 -18.09 23.25
CA THR A 291 -4.28 -17.27 24.32
C THR A 291 -5.29 -16.67 25.29
N GLN A 292 -6.60 -16.79 25.00
CA GLN A 292 -7.66 -16.40 25.92
C GLN A 292 -7.45 -17.10 27.27
N GLY A 293 -7.34 -16.26 28.31
CA GLY A 293 -7.19 -16.63 29.72
C GLY A 293 -5.93 -17.34 30.15
N GLN A 294 -4.89 -17.29 29.35
CA GLN A 294 -3.58 -17.67 29.86
C GLN A 294 -3.15 -16.76 31.02
N PRO A 295 -2.38 -17.30 31.99
CA PRO A 295 -1.91 -16.49 33.11
C PRO A 295 -1.02 -15.34 32.61
N LEU A 296 -1.15 -14.16 33.24
CA LEU A 296 -0.38 -12.98 32.85
C LEU A 296 1.08 -13.08 33.29
N GLU A 297 1.33 -13.52 34.52
CA GLU A 297 2.67 -13.55 35.12
C GLU A 297 3.35 -14.89 34.90
N VAL A 298 4.50 -14.88 34.22
CA VAL A 298 5.35 -16.06 34.07
C VAL A 298 5.99 -16.36 35.42
N ALA A 299 5.79 -17.59 35.91
CA ALA A 299 6.27 -18.06 37.20
C ALA A 299 7.26 -19.22 37.04
N PHE A 300 7.99 -19.54 38.10
CA PHE A 300 8.74 -20.79 38.14
C PHE A 300 7.77 -21.98 38.11
N GLY A 301 8.03 -22.95 37.23
CA GLY A 301 7.15 -24.07 36.88
C GLY A 301 6.22 -23.80 35.69
N SER A 302 6.20 -22.57 35.17
CA SER A 302 5.39 -22.22 34.01
C SER A 302 5.88 -22.92 32.74
N GLN A 303 4.93 -23.41 31.95
CA GLN A 303 5.14 -23.92 30.60
C GLN A 303 4.84 -22.78 29.61
N VAL A 304 5.78 -22.47 28.73
CA VAL A 304 5.72 -21.31 27.83
C VAL A 304 6.22 -21.64 26.43
N THR A 305 5.69 -20.94 25.42
CA THR A 305 6.31 -20.90 24.08
C THR A 305 7.02 -19.57 23.90
N LEU A 306 8.26 -19.61 23.40
CA LEU A 306 9.08 -18.41 23.18
C LEU A 306 9.11 -18.08 21.69
N ARG A 307 8.52 -16.94 21.32
CA ARG A 307 8.53 -16.41 19.96
C ARG A 307 9.59 -15.32 19.82
N SER A 308 10.33 -15.33 18.72
CA SER A 308 11.26 -14.23 18.42
C SER A 308 10.52 -12.98 17.94
N VAL A 309 10.89 -11.81 18.46
CA VAL A 309 10.26 -10.53 18.09
C VAL A 309 10.77 -10.01 16.74
N SER A 310 12.01 -10.38 16.37
CA SER A 310 12.72 -9.84 15.20
C SER A 310 13.02 -10.89 14.13
N SER A 311 12.33 -12.02 14.14
CA SER A 311 12.42 -13.00 13.06
C SER A 311 11.80 -12.43 11.78
N LYS A 312 12.62 -11.74 10.97
CA LYS A 312 12.30 -11.36 9.60
C LYS A 312 12.95 -12.39 8.68
N PRO A 313 12.26 -12.96 7.67
CA PRO A 313 10.94 -12.58 7.16
C PRO A 313 9.74 -13.30 7.82
N LEU A 314 9.92 -14.43 8.51
CA LEU A 314 8.83 -15.25 9.08
C LEU A 314 8.88 -15.28 10.62
N PRO A 315 7.72 -15.27 11.31
CA PRO A 315 7.67 -15.53 12.75
C PRO A 315 8.27 -16.92 13.05
N CYS A 316 9.02 -17.05 14.14
CA CYS A 316 9.52 -18.36 14.56
C CYS A 316 9.52 -18.51 16.08
N TRP A 317 9.36 -19.75 16.53
CA TRP A 317 9.34 -20.16 17.93
C TRP A 317 10.58 -20.98 18.28
N LEU A 318 11.12 -20.80 19.48
CA LEU A 318 12.21 -21.63 20.00
C LEU A 318 11.75 -23.09 20.06
N HIS A 319 12.44 -23.93 19.32
CA HIS A 319 12.03 -25.30 19.02
C HIS A 319 13.15 -26.29 19.33
N SER A 320 12.79 -27.51 19.72
CA SER A 320 13.75 -28.60 19.83
C SER A 320 13.09 -29.95 19.55
N HIS A 321 13.80 -30.83 18.86
CA HIS A 321 13.31 -32.15 18.47
C HIS A 321 14.39 -33.20 18.73
N LYS A 322 14.05 -34.50 18.71
CA LYS A 322 14.96 -35.58 19.12
C LYS A 322 16.22 -35.75 18.27
N ALA A 323 16.37 -35.01 17.16
CA ALA A 323 17.56 -35.10 16.32
C ALA A 323 18.74 -34.34 16.95
N ASN A 324 19.94 -34.87 16.76
CA ASN A 324 21.18 -34.28 17.26
C ASN A 324 21.92 -33.55 16.14
N TYR A 325 22.76 -32.58 16.49
CA TYR A 325 23.69 -31.99 15.54
C TYR A 325 24.63 -33.06 14.97
N PRO A 326 25.03 -32.98 13.69
CA PRO A 326 25.96 -33.93 13.11
C PRO A 326 27.33 -33.81 13.78
N ILE A 327 28.07 -34.91 13.95
CA ILE A 327 29.39 -34.91 14.63
C ILE A 327 30.38 -33.92 13.97
N ARG A 328 30.30 -33.79 12.65
CA ARG A 328 31.02 -32.78 11.87
C ARG A 328 30.07 -32.06 10.93
N TYR A 329 30.21 -30.75 10.83
CA TYR A 329 29.51 -29.96 9.81
C TYR A 329 30.17 -30.14 8.44
N GLU A 330 29.51 -29.69 7.38
CA GLU A 330 29.97 -29.82 5.99
C GLU A 330 31.36 -29.22 5.74
N ASN A 331 31.72 -28.17 6.49
CA ASN A 331 33.04 -27.54 6.41
C ASN A 331 34.12 -28.20 7.29
N GLY A 332 33.86 -29.39 7.82
CA GLY A 332 34.82 -30.20 8.57
C GLY A 332 35.00 -29.80 10.04
N ARG A 333 34.35 -28.72 10.51
CA ARG A 333 34.33 -28.33 11.92
C ARG A 333 33.55 -29.35 12.78
N GLY A 334 34.04 -29.61 13.98
CA GLY A 334 33.38 -30.49 14.94
C GLY A 334 32.17 -29.81 15.62
N SER A 335 31.13 -30.60 15.89
CA SER A 335 29.96 -30.21 16.69
C SER A 335 29.99 -30.92 18.05
N SER A 336 29.15 -30.46 18.99
CA SER A 336 28.90 -31.13 20.26
C SER A 336 28.10 -32.43 20.16
N HIS A 337 27.47 -32.69 19.01
CA HIS A 337 26.55 -33.84 18.82
C HIS A 337 25.38 -33.89 19.83
N GLN A 338 25.01 -32.73 20.41
CA GLN A 338 23.88 -32.60 21.32
C GLN A 338 22.55 -32.41 20.57
N GLN A 339 21.44 -32.38 21.30
CA GLN A 339 20.12 -32.19 20.72
C GLN A 339 20.03 -30.82 20.02
N GLN A 340 19.46 -30.80 18.81
CA GLN A 340 19.29 -29.57 18.05
C GLN A 340 18.30 -28.62 18.73
N VAL A 341 18.65 -27.33 18.75
CA VAL A 341 17.73 -26.24 19.12
C VAL A 341 17.69 -25.27 17.97
N THR A 342 16.49 -24.99 17.50
CA THR A 342 16.24 -24.23 16.27
C THR A 342 15.12 -23.22 16.51
N CYS A 343 14.81 -22.44 15.47
CA CYS A 343 13.61 -21.62 15.45
C CYS A 343 12.68 -22.12 14.34
N TYR A 344 11.52 -22.65 14.73
CA TYR A 344 10.55 -23.27 13.82
C TYR A 344 9.44 -22.27 13.47
N PRO A 345 9.05 -22.11 12.20
CA PRO A 345 8.08 -21.09 11.78
C PRO A 345 6.61 -21.50 11.94
N PHE A 346 6.33 -22.65 12.56
CA PHE A 346 4.95 -23.09 12.84
C PHE A 346 4.76 -23.46 14.30
N LYS A 347 3.50 -23.48 14.74
CA LYS A 347 3.12 -23.92 16.08
C LYS A 347 3.21 -25.45 16.18
N ASP A 348 3.96 -25.91 17.17
CA ASP A 348 4.22 -27.33 17.42
C ASP A 348 4.30 -27.59 18.94
N VAL A 349 3.99 -28.81 19.35
CA VAL A 349 4.12 -29.26 20.75
C VAL A 349 5.59 -29.21 21.22
N ASN A 350 6.54 -29.34 20.29
CA ASN A 350 7.98 -29.20 20.51
C ASN A 350 8.44 -27.72 20.67
N ASN A 351 7.52 -26.75 20.68
CA ASN A 351 7.83 -25.35 20.99
C ASN A 351 7.69 -25.01 22.48
N TRP A 352 7.23 -25.97 23.31
CA TRP A 352 6.97 -25.74 24.73
C TRP A 352 8.22 -25.91 25.58
N TRP A 353 8.47 -24.93 26.44
CA TRP A 353 9.58 -24.88 27.40
C TRP A 353 9.05 -24.67 28.82
N ILE A 354 9.71 -25.25 29.81
CA ILE A 354 9.36 -25.12 31.23
C ILE A 354 10.41 -24.22 31.90
N ILE A 355 9.94 -23.18 32.58
CA ILE A 355 10.79 -22.25 33.35
C ILE A 355 11.07 -22.87 34.71
N LYS A 356 12.27 -23.40 34.91
CA LYS A 356 12.67 -24.09 36.15
C LYS A 356 13.55 -23.21 37.03
N ASP A 357 13.32 -23.27 38.34
CA ASP A 357 14.18 -22.67 39.36
C ASP A 357 15.44 -23.55 39.56
N PRO A 358 16.67 -23.03 39.37
CA PRO A 358 17.90 -23.80 39.57
C PRO A 358 18.04 -24.40 40.97
N SER A 359 17.43 -23.77 41.99
CA SER A 359 17.53 -24.19 43.39
C SER A 359 16.55 -25.29 43.79
N LYS A 360 15.57 -25.61 42.93
CA LYS A 360 14.50 -26.57 43.22
C LYS A 360 14.46 -27.70 42.20
N GLN A 361 14.14 -28.91 42.68
CA GLN A 361 13.93 -30.07 41.80
C GLN A 361 12.52 -30.13 41.22
N SER A 362 11.53 -29.52 41.89
CA SER A 362 10.14 -29.49 41.41
C SER A 362 10.00 -28.73 40.08
N LEU A 363 9.21 -29.30 39.17
CA LEU A 363 8.84 -28.70 37.89
C LEU A 363 7.43 -28.08 37.92
N VAL A 364 6.71 -28.25 39.04
CA VAL A 364 5.35 -27.76 39.23
C VAL A 364 5.36 -26.37 39.84
N VAL A 365 4.39 -25.55 39.44
CA VAL A 365 4.22 -24.18 39.95
C VAL A 365 3.86 -24.20 41.43
N SER A 366 4.50 -23.35 42.23
CA SER A 366 4.17 -23.22 43.66
C SER A 366 2.78 -22.61 43.86
N SER A 367 2.14 -22.91 44.99
CA SER A 367 0.92 -22.22 45.43
C SER A 367 1.23 -21.42 46.70
N PRO A 368 1.30 -20.07 46.64
CA PRO A 368 1.06 -19.18 45.49
C PRO A 368 2.18 -19.20 44.42
N PRO A 369 1.89 -18.81 43.16
CA PRO A 369 2.88 -18.75 42.09
C PRO A 369 4.00 -17.75 42.42
N ARG A 370 5.25 -18.16 42.21
CA ARG A 370 6.41 -17.26 42.35
C ARG A 370 6.76 -16.67 40.98
N PRO A 371 6.46 -15.38 40.71
CA PRO A 371 6.75 -14.75 39.42
C PRO A 371 8.25 -14.62 39.18
N VAL A 372 8.65 -14.73 37.91
CA VAL A 372 10.03 -14.49 37.45
C VAL A 372 10.20 -13.00 37.22
N ARG A 373 11.26 -12.42 37.80
CA ARG A 373 11.56 -10.98 37.71
C ARG A 373 12.78 -10.72 36.84
N HIS A 374 12.93 -9.46 36.43
CA HIS A 374 14.17 -9.00 35.81
C HIS A 374 15.39 -9.35 36.69
N GLY A 375 16.42 -9.94 36.08
CA GLY A 375 17.66 -10.34 36.74
C GLY A 375 17.65 -11.75 37.35
N ASP A 376 16.49 -12.42 37.42
CA ASP A 376 16.41 -13.79 37.92
C ASP A 376 17.15 -14.77 37.00
N ILE A 377 17.72 -15.80 37.62
CA ILE A 377 18.40 -16.91 36.91
C ILE A 377 17.44 -18.08 36.80
N ILE A 378 17.25 -18.57 35.58
CA ILE A 378 16.34 -19.65 35.23
C ILE A 378 17.08 -20.79 34.51
N GLN A 379 16.46 -21.96 34.53
CA GLN A 379 16.76 -23.07 33.61
C GLN A 379 15.57 -23.25 32.67
N LEU A 380 15.85 -23.38 31.37
CA LEU A 380 14.84 -23.68 30.35
C LEU A 380 14.88 -25.16 30.04
N LEU A 381 13.82 -25.89 30.37
CA LEU A 381 13.69 -27.32 30.12
C LEU A 381 12.73 -27.53 28.94
N HIS A 382 13.15 -28.26 27.91
CA HIS A 382 12.28 -28.56 26.78
C HIS A 382 11.15 -29.51 27.22
N GLY A 383 9.90 -29.18 26.88
CA GLY A 383 8.70 -29.85 27.39
C GLY A 383 8.64 -31.34 27.04
N MET A 384 8.90 -31.68 25.76
CA MET A 384 8.78 -33.07 25.27
C MET A 384 10.01 -33.92 25.54
N THR A 385 11.22 -33.38 25.36
CA THR A 385 12.46 -34.18 25.51
C THR A 385 13.11 -34.06 26.88
N SER A 386 12.62 -33.17 27.74
CA SER A 386 13.18 -32.90 29.06
C SER A 386 14.70 -32.62 29.04
N ARG A 387 15.19 -31.98 27.97
CA ARG A 387 16.59 -31.52 27.86
C ARG A 387 16.69 -30.04 28.20
N PHE A 388 17.79 -29.66 28.86
CA PHE A 388 18.02 -28.27 29.23
C PHE A 388 18.61 -27.48 28.07
N LEU A 389 18.11 -26.27 27.86
CA LEU A 389 18.71 -25.30 26.94
C LEU A 389 20.12 -24.96 27.43
N ASN A 390 21.10 -25.16 26.57
CA ASN A 390 22.52 -25.07 26.87
C ASN A 390 23.24 -24.30 25.77
N THR A 391 24.28 -23.58 26.12
CA THR A 391 25.25 -23.05 25.16
C THR A 391 26.65 -23.22 25.73
N HIS A 392 27.63 -23.34 24.84
CA HIS A 392 28.97 -23.76 25.20
C HIS A 392 29.95 -23.27 24.15
N ASP A 393 31.25 -23.45 24.40
CA ASP A 393 32.32 -22.93 23.53
C ASP A 393 32.55 -23.82 22.29
N VAL A 394 31.49 -24.05 21.53
CA VAL A 394 31.49 -24.71 20.21
C VAL A 394 30.90 -23.72 19.22
N ALA A 395 31.52 -23.60 18.05
CA ALA A 395 31.07 -22.69 17.01
C ALA A 395 29.75 -23.15 16.39
N ALA A 396 28.82 -22.22 16.16
CA ALA A 396 27.53 -22.52 15.54
C ALA A 396 27.69 -23.05 14.09
N PRO A 397 26.75 -23.89 13.61
CA PRO A 397 26.85 -24.59 12.33
C PRO A 397 26.96 -23.66 11.12
N MET A 398 26.14 -22.61 11.03
CA MET A 398 26.17 -21.64 9.93
C MET A 398 26.97 -20.39 10.30
N SER A 399 26.97 -20.01 11.58
CA SER A 399 27.59 -18.78 12.08
C SER A 399 28.83 -19.05 12.95
N PRO A 400 30.04 -19.25 12.36
CA PRO A 400 31.23 -19.69 13.10
C PRO A 400 31.69 -18.73 14.20
N HIS A 401 31.31 -17.46 14.14
CA HIS A 401 31.68 -16.44 15.11
C HIS A 401 30.81 -16.47 16.38
N SER A 402 29.71 -17.24 16.38
CA SER A 402 28.77 -17.36 17.48
C SER A 402 28.81 -18.77 18.09
N GLN A 403 28.30 -18.90 19.31
CA GLN A 403 28.25 -20.16 20.06
C GLN A 403 27.05 -21.01 19.63
N GLU A 404 27.25 -22.33 19.54
CA GLU A 404 26.19 -23.31 19.34
C GLU A 404 25.24 -23.31 20.55
N VAL A 405 23.94 -23.34 20.27
CA VAL A 405 22.89 -23.53 21.27
C VAL A 405 22.29 -24.91 21.06
N SER A 406 22.19 -25.68 22.14
CA SER A 406 21.81 -27.08 22.09
C SER A 406 20.93 -27.48 23.28
N GLY A 407 20.25 -28.61 23.16
CA GLY A 407 19.65 -29.30 24.30
C GLY A 407 20.68 -30.25 24.90
N TYR A 408 21.08 -30.00 26.15
CA TYR A 408 22.16 -30.76 26.79
C TYR A 408 21.84 -32.25 26.88
N ILE A 409 22.74 -33.08 26.35
CA ILE A 409 22.74 -34.53 26.51
C ILE A 409 23.98 -34.90 27.29
N ASP A 410 23.79 -35.59 28.42
CA ASP A 410 24.89 -36.15 29.18
C ASP A 410 25.39 -37.43 28.49
N PHE A 411 26.46 -37.29 27.72
CA PHE A 411 27.15 -38.40 27.08
C PHE A 411 28.21 -39.05 27.99
N ASN A 412 28.24 -38.71 29.29
CA ASN A 412 29.29 -39.15 30.22
C ASN A 412 30.69 -38.66 29.80
N VAL A 413 30.74 -37.55 29.04
CA VAL A 413 31.94 -36.86 28.56
C VAL A 413 32.16 -35.62 29.43
N SER A 414 33.41 -35.19 29.61
CA SER A 414 33.90 -34.14 30.51
C SER A 414 33.36 -32.70 30.30
N MET A 415 32.28 -32.50 29.54
CA MET A 415 31.65 -31.19 29.37
C MET A 415 30.50 -31.01 30.38
N PRO A 416 30.68 -30.20 31.43
CA PRO A 416 29.61 -29.93 32.38
C PRO A 416 28.49 -29.13 31.71
N ALA A 417 27.24 -29.37 32.13
CA ALA A 417 26.10 -28.61 31.67
C ALA A 417 26.24 -27.12 32.03
N GLN A 418 26.08 -26.25 31.04
CA GLN A 418 26.02 -24.79 31.21
C GLN A 418 24.62 -24.32 30.80
N ASN A 419 23.67 -24.48 31.72
CA ASN A 419 22.24 -24.34 31.45
C ASN A 419 21.56 -23.18 32.19
N LEU A 420 22.35 -22.25 32.74
CA LEU A 420 21.85 -21.12 33.52
C LEU A 420 21.69 -19.89 32.63
N TRP A 421 20.48 -19.34 32.61
CA TRP A 421 20.12 -18.16 31.83
C TRP A 421 19.57 -17.07 32.74
N ARG A 422 20.11 -15.86 32.65
CA ARG A 422 19.59 -14.67 33.31
C ARG A 422 18.54 -14.02 32.42
N VAL A 423 17.37 -13.71 33.00
CA VAL A 423 16.28 -13.01 32.30
C VAL A 423 16.52 -11.51 32.35
N ASP A 424 16.57 -10.87 31.19
CA ASP A 424 16.68 -9.41 31.05
C ASP A 424 15.47 -8.86 30.29
N ILE A 425 14.51 -8.30 31.03
CA ILE A 425 13.35 -7.59 30.46
C ILE A 425 13.81 -6.25 29.88
N THR A 426 13.67 -6.09 28.56
CA THR A 426 14.14 -4.93 27.79
C THR A 426 13.19 -3.74 27.86
N ASN A 427 11.88 -3.98 27.79
CA ASN A 427 10.85 -2.95 27.84
C ASN A 427 10.36 -2.65 29.27
N ARG A 428 11.27 -2.69 30.24
CA ARG A 428 10.96 -2.45 31.67
C ARG A 428 10.84 -0.96 31.98
N GLU A 429 9.89 -0.61 32.84
CA GLU A 429 9.80 0.71 33.48
C GLU A 429 10.54 0.72 34.82
N SER A 430 10.61 -0.44 35.49
CA SER A 430 11.29 -0.60 36.78
C SER A 430 12.09 -1.90 36.86
N ASP A 431 13.14 -1.94 37.67
CA ASP A 431 13.93 -3.16 37.92
C ASP A 431 13.16 -4.22 38.75
N ARG A 432 11.95 -3.89 39.23
CA ARG A 432 11.05 -4.84 39.91
C ARG A 432 10.03 -5.47 38.97
N ASP A 433 10.11 -5.17 37.68
CA ASP A 433 9.13 -5.64 36.71
C ASP A 433 9.15 -7.18 36.60
N VAL A 434 7.93 -7.72 36.55
CA VAL A 434 7.65 -9.15 36.40
C VAL A 434 7.60 -9.49 34.93
N TRP A 435 8.08 -10.68 34.57
CA TRP A 435 7.96 -11.20 33.22
C TRP A 435 6.48 -11.53 32.91
N LYS A 436 5.89 -10.76 32.00
CA LYS A 436 4.50 -10.90 31.57
C LYS A 436 4.39 -11.54 30.19
N THR A 437 3.37 -12.36 29.99
CA THR A 437 3.05 -12.98 28.70
C THR A 437 2.61 -11.94 27.67
N ILE A 438 3.02 -12.08 26.41
CA ILE A 438 2.78 -11.19 25.25
C ILE A 438 3.34 -9.77 25.39
N LEU A 439 3.40 -9.21 26.60
CA LEU A 439 3.77 -7.81 26.85
C LEU A 439 5.28 -7.63 27.06
N SER A 440 5.94 -8.55 27.76
CA SER A 440 7.36 -8.39 28.08
C SER A 440 8.24 -8.87 26.94
N GLU A 441 9.16 -8.02 26.53
CA GLU A 441 10.24 -8.32 25.60
C GLU A 441 11.48 -8.70 26.40
N VAL A 442 11.93 -9.96 26.30
CA VAL A 442 13.01 -10.48 27.13
C VAL A 442 14.22 -10.91 26.32
N ARG A 443 15.40 -10.71 26.91
CA ARG A 443 16.65 -11.34 26.47
C ARG A 443 17.04 -12.42 27.46
N LEU A 444 17.50 -13.53 26.94
CA LEU A 444 18.04 -14.63 27.72
C LEU A 444 19.57 -14.57 27.63
N ILE A 445 20.20 -14.20 28.74
CA ILE A 445 21.66 -14.02 28.82
C ILE A 445 22.26 -15.23 29.52
N HIS A 446 23.08 -15.98 28.82
CA HIS A 446 23.79 -17.12 29.38
C HIS A 446 24.77 -16.67 30.47
N VAL A 447 24.70 -17.28 31.65
CA VAL A 447 25.45 -16.83 32.83
C VAL A 447 26.96 -17.05 32.67
N ASN A 448 27.36 -18.20 32.11
CA ASN A 448 28.78 -18.58 32.04
C ASN A 448 29.54 -17.83 30.94
N THR A 449 28.93 -17.67 29.76
CA THR A 449 29.61 -17.07 28.59
C THR A 449 29.18 -15.63 28.31
N SER A 450 28.19 -15.10 29.04
CA SER A 450 27.53 -13.80 28.78
C SER A 450 26.90 -13.66 27.40
N ALA A 451 26.76 -14.77 26.66
CA ALA A 451 26.13 -14.80 25.35
C ALA A 451 24.61 -14.62 25.46
N VAL A 452 24.01 -13.92 24.50
CA VAL A 452 22.56 -13.73 24.41
C VAL A 452 21.99 -14.71 23.40
N LEU A 453 20.87 -15.33 23.76
CA LEU A 453 20.11 -16.18 22.86
C LEU A 453 19.54 -15.35 21.71
N LYS A 454 19.98 -15.64 20.48
CA LYS A 454 19.68 -14.83 19.30
C LYS A 454 19.46 -15.70 18.06
N LEU A 455 18.71 -15.17 17.09
CA LEU A 455 18.65 -15.73 15.74
C LEU A 455 19.82 -15.22 14.90
N SER A 456 20.51 -16.12 14.20
CA SER A 456 21.55 -15.72 13.24
C SER A 456 20.97 -15.18 11.94
N GLY A 457 19.76 -15.62 11.56
CA GLY A 457 19.12 -15.32 10.29
C GLY A 457 19.44 -16.32 9.17
N ALA A 458 20.32 -17.30 9.42
CA ALA A 458 20.61 -18.37 8.49
C ALA A 458 19.68 -19.58 8.71
N SER A 459 19.33 -20.27 7.63
CA SER A 459 18.64 -21.56 7.68
C SER A 459 19.66 -22.69 7.77
N LEU A 460 19.36 -23.70 8.59
CA LEU A 460 20.15 -24.92 8.68
C LEU A 460 20.02 -25.76 7.38
N PRO A 461 21.00 -26.62 7.07
CA PRO A 461 20.90 -27.56 5.94
C PRO A 461 19.82 -28.63 6.15
N ASP A 462 19.74 -29.59 5.23
CA ASP A 462 18.70 -30.64 5.24
C ASP A 462 18.72 -31.48 6.54
N TRP A 463 19.87 -31.67 7.19
CA TRP A 463 19.97 -32.36 8.49
C TRP A 463 19.29 -31.61 9.66
N GLY A 464 19.07 -30.31 9.50
CA GLY A 464 18.34 -29.43 10.43
C GLY A 464 16.96 -29.04 9.92
N PHE A 465 16.42 -29.79 8.95
CA PHE A 465 15.08 -29.62 8.37
C PHE A 465 14.81 -28.22 7.80
N ARG A 466 15.86 -27.50 7.38
CA ARG A 466 15.76 -26.11 6.88
C ARG A 466 15.16 -25.11 7.87
N GLN A 467 15.22 -25.43 9.17
CA GLN A 467 14.79 -24.54 10.24
C GLN A 467 15.82 -23.43 10.48
N LEU A 468 15.42 -22.33 11.13
CA LEU A 468 16.33 -21.21 11.39
C LEU A 468 17.31 -21.52 12.53
N GLU A 469 18.55 -21.08 12.38
CA GLU A 469 19.62 -21.28 13.36
C GLU A 469 19.47 -20.33 14.56
N VAL A 470 19.53 -20.92 15.77
CA VAL A 470 19.60 -20.21 17.05
C VAL A 470 21.02 -20.28 17.58
N VAL A 471 21.56 -19.13 17.99
CA VAL A 471 22.97 -18.98 18.41
C VAL A 471 23.09 -18.20 19.71
N GLY A 472 24.21 -18.40 20.41
CA GLY A 472 24.65 -17.57 21.53
C GLY A 472 25.68 -16.55 21.04
N ASP A 473 25.37 -15.26 21.11
CA ASP A 473 26.27 -14.21 20.62
C ASP A 473 26.52 -13.14 21.69
N LYS A 474 27.70 -12.50 21.69
CA LYS A 474 28.02 -11.43 22.65
C LYS A 474 27.28 -10.15 22.29
N ILE A 475 26.91 -9.37 23.30
CA ILE A 475 26.21 -8.09 23.09
C ILE A 475 27.18 -7.06 22.52
N TYR A 476 27.03 -6.73 21.23
CA TYR A 476 27.65 -5.54 20.64
C TYR A 476 26.67 -4.36 20.70
N LYS A 477 27.15 -3.19 21.14
CA LYS A 477 26.34 -1.96 21.31
C LYS A 477 25.81 -1.35 19.99
N GLY A 478 26.01 -2.01 18.85
CA GLY A 478 25.46 -1.64 17.55
C GLY A 478 24.35 -2.59 17.12
N TYR A 479 23.10 -2.16 17.31
CA TYR A 479 21.91 -2.61 16.56
C TYR A 479 21.63 -4.12 16.50
N GLN A 480 20.95 -4.71 17.50
CA GLN A 480 20.38 -6.06 17.37
C GLN A 480 19.00 -6.20 18.03
N GLN A 481 17.95 -6.17 17.22
CA GLN A 481 16.59 -6.58 17.62
C GLN A 481 16.43 -8.12 17.62
N SER A 482 17.35 -8.88 17.01
CA SER A 482 17.24 -10.34 16.77
C SER A 482 17.49 -11.25 17.98
N GLY A 483 17.78 -10.68 19.16
CA GLY A 483 17.97 -11.40 20.42
C GLY A 483 16.81 -11.26 21.42
N VAL A 484 15.69 -10.67 20.99
CA VAL A 484 14.53 -10.40 21.84
C VAL A 484 13.45 -11.45 21.62
N TRP A 485 12.95 -12.01 22.72
CA TRP A 485 11.95 -13.06 22.75
C TRP A 485 10.71 -12.60 23.53
N ASN A 486 9.56 -13.17 23.19
CA ASN A 486 8.29 -12.92 23.86
C ASN A 486 7.63 -14.26 24.18
N VAL A 487 6.95 -14.35 25.33
CA VAL A 487 6.13 -15.50 25.68
C VAL A 487 4.76 -15.36 25.02
N GLU A 488 4.47 -16.19 24.03
CA GLU A 488 3.21 -16.12 23.31
C GLU A 488 2.09 -16.94 23.99
N GLU A 489 2.36 -18.22 24.23
CA GLU A 489 1.47 -19.13 24.95
C GLU A 489 2.06 -19.46 26.32
N HIS A 490 1.20 -19.53 27.34
CA HIS A 490 1.61 -19.76 28.72
C HIS A 490 0.58 -20.58 29.49
N ARG A 491 1.06 -21.50 30.33
CA ARG A 491 0.26 -22.34 31.23
C ARG A 491 1.01 -22.58 32.54
N TYR A 492 0.30 -22.72 33.65
CA TYR A 492 0.92 -23.20 34.89
C TYR A 492 1.00 -24.72 34.89
N GLY A 493 2.22 -25.28 34.95
CA GLY A 493 2.40 -26.72 35.03
C GLY A 493 1.87 -27.27 36.35
N ARG A 494 0.96 -28.26 36.28
CA ARG A 494 0.34 -28.92 37.45
C ARG A 494 0.80 -30.37 37.61
N SER A 495 1.20 -31.04 36.53
CA SER A 495 1.61 -32.45 36.55
C SER A 495 3.05 -32.67 37.00
N HIS A 496 3.25 -33.69 37.85
CA HIS A 496 4.56 -34.15 38.31
C HIS A 496 5.19 -35.19 37.37
N GLU A 497 4.40 -36.04 36.73
CA GLU A 497 4.90 -37.12 35.88
C GLU A 497 5.14 -36.67 34.43
N GLN A 498 6.10 -37.30 33.74
CA GLN A 498 6.41 -36.95 32.35
C GLN A 498 5.27 -37.27 31.38
N LYS A 499 4.62 -38.44 31.52
CA LYS A 499 3.52 -38.85 30.64
C LYS A 499 2.30 -37.94 30.77
N GLU A 500 1.97 -37.53 31.99
CA GLU A 500 0.88 -36.58 32.26
C GLU A 500 1.20 -35.19 31.70
N ARG A 501 2.46 -34.72 31.81
CA ARG A 501 2.90 -33.48 31.16
C ARG A 501 2.78 -33.54 29.64
N GLU A 502 3.17 -34.65 29.01
CA GLU A 502 3.01 -34.84 27.56
C GLU A 502 1.51 -34.79 27.17
N LEU A 503 0.62 -35.33 27.98
CA LEU A 503 -0.84 -35.24 27.78
C LEU A 503 -1.38 -33.83 28.02
N GLU A 504 -0.89 -33.12 29.06
CA GLU A 504 -1.25 -31.72 29.33
C GLU A 504 -0.87 -30.80 28.17
N LEU A 505 0.33 -30.98 27.61
CA LEU A 505 0.84 -30.23 26.46
C LEU A 505 -0.01 -30.45 25.20
N ASN A 506 -0.65 -31.61 25.08
CA ASN A 506 -1.54 -31.94 23.97
C ASN A 506 -2.99 -31.44 24.16
N SER A 507 -3.36 -30.94 25.33
CA SER A 507 -4.74 -30.50 25.61
C SER A 507 -4.97 -29.02 25.26
N PRO A 508 -6.17 -28.61 24.81
CA PRO A 508 -6.50 -27.22 24.54
C PRO A 508 -6.66 -26.40 25.82
N THR A 509 -6.31 -25.12 25.76
CA THR A 509 -6.43 -24.15 26.87
C THR A 509 -7.79 -23.48 26.86
N HIS A 510 -8.39 -23.32 28.03
CA HIS A 510 -9.65 -22.59 28.24
C HIS A 510 -9.55 -21.83 29.56
N ASP A 511 -9.49 -20.51 29.49
CA ASP A 511 -9.85 -19.56 30.55
C ASP A 511 -10.07 -18.18 29.87
N ASP A 512 -10.55 -17.14 30.56
CA ASP A 512 -10.87 -15.83 29.95
C ASP A 512 -10.08 -14.64 30.51
N ILE A 513 -9.30 -13.93 29.68
CA ILE A 513 -8.80 -12.57 29.93
C ILE A 513 -8.76 -11.79 28.61
N ASN A 514 -9.35 -10.58 28.63
CA ASN A 514 -9.42 -9.69 27.48
C ASN A 514 -8.24 -8.71 27.46
N ARG A 515 -7.58 -8.50 26.31
CA ARG A 515 -6.48 -7.53 26.17
C ARG A 515 -6.76 -6.60 24.99
N ASN A 516 -6.91 -5.30 25.30
CA ASN A 516 -7.17 -4.28 24.29
C ASN A 516 -5.89 -3.48 24.00
N LEU A 517 -5.36 -3.61 22.78
CA LEU A 517 -4.35 -2.70 22.25
C LEU A 517 -4.99 -1.36 21.87
N THR A 518 -4.22 -0.28 22.01
CA THR A 518 -4.64 1.05 21.53
C THR A 518 -4.62 1.10 20.01
N PHE A 519 -5.49 1.94 19.43
CA PHE A 519 -5.53 2.16 17.99
C PHE A 519 -4.18 2.64 17.42
N MET A 520 -3.48 3.55 18.11
CA MET A 520 -2.17 4.04 17.65
C MET A 520 -1.10 2.95 17.59
N ALA A 521 -1.08 2.03 18.56
CA ALA A 521 -0.16 0.90 18.51
C ALA A 521 -0.45 0.01 17.29
N LYS A 522 -1.73 -0.34 17.07
CA LYS A 522 -2.16 -1.11 15.88
C LYS A 522 -1.84 -0.39 14.56
N PHE A 523 -2.09 0.91 14.50
CA PHE A 523 -1.86 1.73 13.31
C PHE A 523 -0.37 1.79 12.96
N ILE A 524 0.50 2.14 13.91
CA ILE A 524 1.94 2.25 13.67
C ILE A 524 2.51 0.90 13.25
N GLU A 525 2.10 -0.18 13.91
CA GLU A 525 2.54 -1.53 13.56
C GLU A 525 2.12 -1.90 12.14
N LEU A 526 0.84 -1.70 11.79
CA LEU A 526 0.32 -1.98 10.45
C LEU A 526 1.04 -1.15 9.39
N GLN A 527 1.19 0.16 9.60
CA GLN A 527 1.89 1.07 8.68
C GLN A 527 3.32 0.63 8.43
N TRP A 528 4.04 0.30 9.51
CA TRP A 528 5.41 -0.17 9.39
C TRP A 528 5.49 -1.48 8.59
N LYS A 529 4.55 -2.39 8.79
CA LYS A 529 4.49 -3.65 8.02
C LYS A 529 4.18 -3.42 6.56
N MET A 530 3.23 -2.56 6.23
CA MET A 530 2.91 -2.19 4.84
C MET A 530 4.09 -1.55 4.09
N LEU A 531 4.99 -0.85 4.80
CA LEU A 531 6.16 -0.21 4.19
C LEU A 531 7.43 -1.09 4.15
N THR A 532 7.54 -2.08 5.04
CA THR A 532 8.79 -2.86 5.20
C THR A 532 8.70 -4.30 4.76
N VAL A 533 7.51 -4.89 4.72
CA VAL A 533 7.32 -6.23 4.16
C VAL A 533 7.55 -6.10 2.65
N ARG A 534 8.56 -6.81 2.16
CA ARG A 534 8.84 -6.99 0.74
C ARG A 534 8.54 -8.45 0.45
N ASN A 535 7.46 -8.74 -0.27
CA ASN A 535 7.39 -10.02 -0.95
C ASN A 535 8.36 -10.00 -2.13
N GLU A 536 9.12 -11.10 -2.30
CA GLU A 536 9.84 -11.35 -3.54
C GLU A 536 8.80 -11.65 -4.62
N GLU A 537 8.26 -10.60 -5.22
CA GLU A 537 7.34 -10.73 -6.34
C GLU A 537 8.11 -11.30 -7.53
N ALA A 538 7.70 -12.49 -7.97
CA ALA A 538 8.21 -13.07 -9.21
C ALA A 538 7.92 -12.10 -10.37
N GLU A 539 8.88 -11.95 -11.29
CA GLU A 539 8.71 -11.11 -12.48
C GLU A 539 7.46 -11.53 -13.26
N HIS A 540 6.51 -10.62 -13.39
CA HIS A 540 5.27 -10.86 -14.12
C HIS A 540 5.48 -10.62 -15.63
N LYS A 541 4.90 -11.47 -16.50
CA LYS A 541 5.08 -11.36 -17.97
C LYS A 541 4.73 -9.98 -18.54
N TYR A 542 3.64 -9.37 -18.05
CA TYR A 542 3.17 -8.04 -18.46
C TYR A 542 3.79 -6.88 -17.64
N SER A 543 4.82 -7.15 -16.83
CA SER A 543 5.57 -6.07 -16.18
C SER A 543 6.26 -5.20 -17.23
N SER A 544 6.41 -3.91 -16.95
CA SER A 544 7.00 -2.97 -17.88
C SER A 544 7.84 -1.91 -17.20
N LEU A 545 8.81 -1.39 -17.94
CA LEU A 545 9.75 -0.38 -17.46
C LEU A 545 9.18 1.04 -17.67
N PRO A 546 9.53 2.02 -16.81
CA PRO A 546 9.04 3.39 -16.95
C PRO A 546 9.31 4.03 -18.31
N LEU A 547 10.41 3.68 -18.99
CA LEU A 547 10.75 4.22 -20.32
C LEU A 547 9.81 3.71 -21.42
N GLU A 548 9.33 2.47 -21.30
CA GLU A 548 8.42 1.84 -22.27
C GLU A 548 7.03 2.50 -22.27
N TRP A 549 6.66 3.16 -21.16
CA TRP A 549 5.38 3.86 -21.03
C TRP A 549 5.31 5.11 -21.90
N ILE A 550 6.41 5.83 -22.11
CA ILE A 550 6.42 7.04 -22.95
C ILE A 550 6.03 6.67 -24.38
N SER A 551 6.60 5.59 -24.90
CA SER A 551 6.35 5.16 -26.26
C SER A 551 5.09 4.31 -26.37
N MET A 552 4.55 3.74 -25.28
CA MET A 552 3.51 2.72 -25.29
C MET A 552 3.98 1.43 -26.01
N ASP A 553 5.17 0.95 -25.64
CA ASP A 553 5.74 -0.27 -26.22
C ASP A 553 5.08 -1.53 -25.67
N THR A 554 4.61 -1.51 -24.43
CA THR A 554 3.95 -2.65 -23.78
C THR A 554 2.44 -2.47 -23.71
N ASN A 555 1.70 -3.56 -23.84
CA ASN A 555 0.27 -3.64 -23.51
C ASN A 555 0.02 -4.71 -22.44
N ILE A 556 -1.11 -4.63 -21.75
CA ILE A 556 -1.50 -5.64 -20.76
C ILE A 556 -2.80 -6.30 -21.21
N ALA A 557 -2.81 -7.63 -21.31
CA ALA A 557 -4.03 -8.38 -21.59
C ALA A 557 -4.86 -8.50 -20.31
N TYR A 558 -6.03 -7.87 -20.31
CA TYR A 558 -6.91 -7.79 -19.15
C TYR A 558 -7.83 -9.00 -19.06
N TRP A 559 -8.35 -9.41 -20.21
CA TRP A 559 -9.26 -10.54 -20.32
C TRP A 559 -9.18 -11.14 -21.73
N LEU A 560 -9.28 -12.47 -21.79
CA LEU A 560 -9.30 -13.25 -23.02
C LEU A 560 -10.48 -14.22 -22.92
N HIS A 561 -11.34 -14.27 -23.92
CA HIS A 561 -12.46 -15.20 -23.91
C HIS A 561 -11.94 -16.66 -24.00
N PRO A 562 -12.50 -17.61 -23.23
CA PRO A 562 -12.02 -18.99 -23.24
C PRO A 562 -12.18 -19.71 -24.58
N SER A 563 -13.17 -19.36 -25.40
CA SER A 563 -13.50 -20.05 -26.66
C SER A 563 -13.52 -19.15 -27.91
N SER A 564 -13.51 -17.83 -27.75
CA SER A 564 -13.68 -16.87 -28.84
C SER A 564 -12.46 -15.95 -28.92
N ASN A 565 -12.36 -15.15 -29.98
CA ASN A 565 -11.27 -14.18 -30.15
C ASN A 565 -11.55 -12.84 -29.46
N ALA A 566 -12.61 -12.75 -28.63
CA ALA A 566 -12.89 -11.55 -27.85
C ALA A 566 -11.83 -11.36 -26.76
N GLN A 567 -11.24 -10.17 -26.70
CA GLN A 567 -10.18 -9.84 -25.77
C GLN A 567 -10.23 -8.36 -25.38
N ILE A 568 -9.80 -8.08 -24.15
CA ILE A 568 -9.70 -6.72 -23.61
C ILE A 568 -8.25 -6.48 -23.22
N HIS A 569 -7.71 -5.36 -23.69
CA HIS A 569 -6.33 -4.97 -23.42
C HIS A 569 -6.28 -3.55 -22.87
N LEU A 570 -5.42 -3.33 -21.88
CA LEU A 570 -5.00 -1.99 -21.51
C LEU A 570 -4.04 -1.46 -22.56
N MET A 571 -4.58 -0.65 -23.47
CA MET A 571 -3.83 0.08 -24.48
C MET A 571 -4.40 1.49 -24.58
N GLY A 572 -3.51 2.47 -24.74
CA GLY A 572 -3.91 3.85 -24.94
C GLY A 572 -4.19 4.19 -26.39
N ASN A 573 -4.67 5.40 -26.60
CA ASN A 573 -4.76 5.97 -27.94
C ASN A 573 -3.37 6.46 -28.36
N ILE A 574 -2.71 5.72 -29.27
CA ILE A 574 -1.33 6.03 -29.70
C ILE A 574 -1.18 7.45 -30.27
N VAL A 575 -2.22 7.98 -30.91
CA VAL A 575 -2.22 9.33 -31.46
C VAL A 575 -2.25 10.36 -30.33
N THR A 576 -3.14 10.18 -29.36
CA THR A 576 -3.17 11.04 -28.16
C THR A 576 -1.85 10.98 -27.40
N TRP A 577 -1.28 9.79 -27.24
CA TRP A 577 -0.01 9.57 -26.53
C TRP A 577 1.17 10.29 -27.20
N THR A 578 1.27 10.16 -28.53
CA THR A 578 2.33 10.84 -29.30
C THR A 578 2.16 12.35 -29.28
N PHE A 579 0.92 12.87 -29.38
CA PHE A 579 0.65 14.30 -29.22
C PHE A 579 0.93 14.80 -27.81
N ALA A 580 0.69 14.01 -26.76
CA ALA A 580 1.01 14.37 -25.38
C ALA A 580 2.52 14.53 -25.18
N ASN A 581 3.31 13.60 -25.71
CA ASN A 581 4.78 13.68 -25.69
C ASN A 581 5.30 14.87 -26.48
N LEU A 582 4.77 15.09 -27.69
CA LEU A 582 5.14 16.23 -28.53
C LEU A 582 4.79 17.55 -27.86
N ALA A 583 3.59 17.67 -27.27
CA ALA A 583 3.15 18.86 -26.56
C ALA A 583 4.06 19.16 -25.36
N LEU A 584 4.44 18.14 -24.57
CA LEU A 584 5.39 18.31 -23.47
C LEU A 584 6.75 18.82 -23.97
N PHE A 585 7.28 18.22 -25.03
CA PHE A 585 8.55 18.65 -25.63
C PHE A 585 8.50 20.11 -26.12
N VAL A 586 7.46 20.45 -26.89
CA VAL A 586 7.24 21.81 -27.40
C VAL A 586 7.05 22.80 -26.25
N TYR A 587 6.30 22.44 -25.21
CA TYR A 587 6.12 23.27 -24.03
C TYR A 587 7.46 23.57 -23.34
N VAL A 588 8.29 22.56 -23.10
CA VAL A 588 9.61 22.74 -22.47
C VAL A 588 10.51 23.65 -23.32
N LEU A 589 10.53 23.46 -24.65
CA LEU A 589 11.28 24.34 -25.55
C LEU A 589 10.80 25.79 -25.50
N LEU A 590 9.48 26.02 -25.58
CA LEU A 590 8.89 27.36 -25.49
C LEU A 590 9.17 28.00 -24.13
N PHE A 591 9.00 27.25 -23.04
CA PHE A 591 9.27 27.71 -21.68
C PHE A 591 10.72 28.14 -21.51
N LEU A 592 11.69 27.30 -21.94
CA LEU A 592 13.11 27.64 -21.88
C LEU A 592 13.46 28.83 -22.77
N ALA A 593 12.91 28.91 -23.98
CA ALA A 593 13.12 30.03 -24.88
C ALA A 593 12.62 31.35 -24.28
N TYR A 594 11.39 31.38 -23.76
CA TYR A 594 10.84 32.56 -23.11
C TYR A 594 11.58 32.91 -21.82
N LEU A 595 11.97 31.91 -21.01
CA LEU A 595 12.75 32.14 -19.79
C LEU A 595 14.09 32.82 -20.10
N LEU A 596 14.82 32.31 -21.10
CA LEU A 596 16.11 32.88 -21.54
C LEU A 596 15.95 34.29 -22.13
N ARG A 597 14.90 34.53 -22.92
CA ARG A 597 14.62 35.84 -23.53
C ARG A 597 14.18 36.87 -22.49
N ARG A 598 13.32 36.49 -21.54
CA ARG A 598 12.94 37.34 -20.40
C ARG A 598 14.15 37.66 -19.50
N ARG A 599 15.07 36.72 -19.28
CA ARG A 599 16.34 37.00 -18.59
C ARG A 599 17.21 38.04 -19.32
N ARG A 600 17.08 38.13 -20.65
CA ARG A 600 17.70 39.18 -21.48
C ARG A 600 16.83 40.44 -21.63
N LYS A 601 15.76 40.57 -20.83
CA LYS A 601 14.78 41.68 -20.87
C LYS A 601 14.03 41.81 -22.21
N ILE A 602 13.92 40.71 -22.97
CA ILE A 602 13.10 40.63 -24.17
C ILE A 602 11.80 39.94 -23.78
N ASN A 603 10.71 40.71 -23.72
CA ASN A 603 9.38 40.21 -23.33
C ASN A 603 8.56 39.91 -24.59
N ASP A 604 8.56 38.64 -25.03
CA ASP A 604 7.82 38.22 -26.24
C ASP A 604 6.30 38.15 -26.01
N ILE A 605 5.88 37.79 -24.80
CA ILE A 605 4.47 37.66 -24.41
C ILE A 605 4.16 38.57 -23.22
N PRO A 606 2.90 39.02 -23.06
CA PRO A 606 2.46 39.79 -21.89
C PRO A 606 2.74 39.06 -20.57
N GLU A 607 2.87 39.81 -19.48
CA GLU A 607 3.16 39.25 -18.14
C GLU A 607 2.08 38.30 -17.65
N ALA A 608 0.80 38.67 -17.79
CA ALA A 608 -0.33 37.81 -17.42
C ALA A 608 -0.31 36.46 -18.17
N SER A 609 -0.04 36.48 -19.48
CA SER A 609 0.05 35.27 -20.31
C SER A 609 1.25 34.38 -19.93
N TRP A 610 2.33 34.99 -19.48
CA TRP A 610 3.48 34.26 -18.94
C TRP A 610 3.15 33.58 -17.61
N GLU A 611 2.52 34.28 -16.68
CA GLU A 611 2.08 33.70 -15.40
C GLU A 611 1.10 32.55 -15.62
N GLN A 612 0.16 32.73 -16.55
CA GLN A 612 -0.78 31.69 -16.97
C GLN A 612 -0.04 30.46 -17.53
N LEU A 613 0.92 30.66 -18.44
CA LEU A 613 1.73 29.58 -19.02
C LEU A 613 2.54 28.83 -17.95
N VAL A 614 3.14 29.57 -17.01
CA VAL A 614 3.91 28.99 -15.90
C VAL A 614 3.02 28.17 -14.98
N LEU A 615 1.85 28.71 -14.59
CA LEU A 615 0.88 27.99 -13.76
C LEU A 615 0.39 26.71 -14.44
N ALA A 616 0.05 26.80 -15.74
CA ALA A 616 -0.33 25.65 -16.54
C ALA A 616 0.77 24.60 -16.62
N GLY A 617 2.03 25.02 -16.78
CA GLY A 617 3.18 24.14 -16.73
C GLY A 617 3.41 23.47 -15.39
N VAL A 618 3.29 24.21 -14.29
CA VAL A 618 3.42 23.64 -12.93
C VAL A 618 2.35 22.58 -12.70
N VAL A 619 1.11 22.83 -13.14
CA VAL A 619 0.00 21.87 -12.96
C VAL A 619 0.13 20.67 -13.91
N CYS A 620 0.27 20.90 -15.22
CA CYS A 620 0.26 19.83 -16.22
C CYS A 620 1.62 19.14 -16.34
N SER A 621 2.70 19.88 -16.62
CA SER A 621 4.04 19.30 -16.74
C SER A 621 4.61 18.87 -15.38
N GLY A 622 4.37 19.65 -14.31
CA GLY A 622 4.73 19.25 -12.95
C GLY A 622 3.90 18.05 -12.47
N GLY A 623 2.60 18.01 -12.78
CA GLY A 623 1.73 16.87 -12.52
C GLY A 623 2.21 15.59 -13.22
N TRP A 624 2.64 15.68 -14.48
CA TRP A 624 3.29 14.58 -15.19
C TRP A 624 4.59 14.16 -14.48
N ALA A 625 5.47 15.10 -14.17
CA ALA A 625 6.78 14.79 -13.58
C ALA A 625 6.68 14.11 -12.21
N VAL A 626 5.84 14.60 -11.30
CA VAL A 626 5.69 14.02 -9.96
C VAL A 626 5.01 12.65 -9.99
N ASN A 627 4.17 12.37 -10.98
CA ASN A 627 3.53 11.05 -11.14
C ASN A 627 4.31 10.11 -12.07
N TYR A 628 5.49 10.50 -12.58
CA TYR A 628 6.29 9.67 -13.49
C TYR A 628 7.71 9.41 -12.96
N LEU A 629 8.42 10.46 -12.57
CA LEU A 629 9.82 10.37 -12.17
C LEU A 629 10.09 9.48 -10.95
N PRO A 630 9.22 9.42 -9.91
CA PRO A 630 9.48 8.56 -8.77
C PRO A 630 9.61 7.07 -9.12
N PHE A 631 8.96 6.61 -10.19
CA PHE A 631 9.00 5.20 -10.60
C PHE A 631 10.40 4.71 -11.00
N PHE A 632 11.31 5.61 -11.41
CA PHE A 632 12.70 5.25 -11.70
C PHE A 632 13.51 4.90 -10.43
N LEU A 633 13.04 5.32 -9.26
CA LEU A 633 13.68 5.08 -7.97
C LEU A 633 13.04 3.90 -7.22
N MET A 634 12.01 3.27 -7.78
CA MET A 634 11.25 2.20 -7.13
C MET A 634 11.74 0.83 -7.58
N GLU A 635 12.18 0.03 -6.63
CA GLU A 635 12.51 -1.40 -6.81
C GLU A 635 11.24 -2.24 -6.59
N LYS A 636 10.26 -2.14 -7.50
CA LYS A 636 9.01 -2.93 -7.47
C LYS A 636 8.66 -3.42 -8.87
N THR A 637 7.80 -4.44 -8.98
CA THR A 637 7.19 -4.78 -10.26
C THR A 637 6.26 -3.64 -10.69
N LEU A 638 6.45 -3.15 -11.92
CA LEU A 638 5.69 -2.01 -12.44
C LEU A 638 4.90 -2.43 -13.68
N PHE A 639 3.83 -1.67 -13.95
CA PHE A 639 2.86 -1.95 -15.00
C PHE A 639 2.41 -0.64 -15.64
N LEU A 640 1.95 -0.70 -16.90
CA LEU A 640 1.53 0.46 -17.69
C LEU A 640 0.48 1.35 -16.98
N TYR A 641 -0.44 0.75 -16.19
CA TYR A 641 -1.48 1.52 -15.51
C TYR A 641 -0.94 2.51 -14.46
N HIS A 642 0.30 2.31 -13.97
CA HIS A 642 0.97 3.24 -13.07
C HIS A 642 1.25 4.60 -13.72
N TYR A 643 1.36 4.63 -15.05
CA TYR A 643 1.61 5.85 -15.82
C TYR A 643 0.35 6.70 -16.04
N LEU A 644 -0.86 6.15 -15.86
CA LEU A 644 -2.12 6.83 -16.24
C LEU A 644 -2.40 8.14 -15.50
N PRO A 645 -2.05 8.30 -14.20
CA PRO A 645 -2.11 9.62 -13.55
C PRO A 645 -1.21 10.64 -14.25
N ALA A 646 0.04 10.27 -14.59
CA ALA A 646 0.96 11.16 -15.30
C ALA A 646 0.47 11.48 -16.72
N LEU A 647 0.00 10.47 -17.45
CA LEU A 647 -0.60 10.62 -18.78
C LEU A 647 -1.77 11.60 -18.75
N THR A 648 -2.64 11.53 -17.73
CA THR A 648 -3.79 12.43 -17.63
C THR A 648 -3.35 13.90 -17.60
N PHE A 649 -2.37 14.25 -16.76
CA PHE A 649 -1.81 15.60 -16.74
C PHE A 649 -1.07 15.97 -18.03
N GLN A 650 -0.44 14.99 -18.68
CA GLN A 650 0.23 15.18 -19.97
C GLN A 650 -0.76 15.47 -21.11
N ILE A 651 -1.91 14.80 -21.15
CA ILE A 651 -2.97 15.04 -22.14
C ILE A 651 -3.53 16.45 -21.99
N LEU A 652 -3.71 16.93 -20.75
CA LEU A 652 -4.16 18.29 -20.47
C LEU A 652 -3.19 19.37 -20.99
N GLN A 653 -1.91 19.03 -21.21
CA GLN A 653 -0.90 19.95 -21.78
C GLN A 653 -1.10 20.18 -23.29
N ILE A 654 -1.70 19.23 -24.03
CA ILE A 654 -1.89 19.33 -25.48
C ILE A 654 -2.66 20.61 -25.87
N PRO A 655 -3.90 20.83 -25.38
CA PRO A 655 -4.69 21.99 -25.77
C PRO A 655 -4.07 23.31 -25.28
N VAL A 656 -3.36 23.30 -24.14
CA VAL A 656 -2.59 24.47 -23.66
C VAL A 656 -1.55 24.91 -24.68
N VAL A 657 -0.77 23.97 -25.22
CA VAL A 657 0.25 24.27 -26.23
C VAL A 657 -0.40 24.70 -27.54
N VAL A 658 -1.49 24.05 -27.95
CA VAL A 658 -2.23 24.41 -29.16
C VAL A 658 -2.77 25.84 -29.09
N GLU A 659 -3.41 26.24 -27.98
CA GLU A 659 -3.89 27.61 -27.79
C GLU A 659 -2.73 28.61 -27.79
N HIS A 660 -1.63 28.30 -27.08
CA HIS A 660 -0.46 29.17 -27.02
C HIS A 660 0.18 29.39 -28.40
N LEU A 661 0.34 28.32 -29.19
CA LEU A 661 0.85 28.41 -30.56
C LEU A 661 -0.08 29.24 -31.44
N TYR A 662 -1.39 29.03 -31.33
CA TYR A 662 -2.41 29.74 -32.10
C TYR A 662 -2.35 31.26 -31.84
N ILE A 663 -2.27 31.67 -30.57
CA ILE A 663 -2.31 33.08 -30.19
C ILE A 663 -0.98 33.80 -30.44
N TYR A 664 0.16 33.19 -30.08
CA TYR A 664 1.43 33.93 -29.97
C TYR A 664 2.48 33.58 -31.03
N VAL A 665 2.37 32.43 -31.71
CA VAL A 665 3.41 31.96 -32.64
C VAL A 665 2.94 32.03 -34.09
N LEU A 666 1.67 31.74 -34.35
CA LEU A 666 1.11 31.74 -35.70
C LEU A 666 0.84 33.16 -36.22
N SER A 667 1.11 33.36 -37.50
CA SER A 667 0.73 34.58 -38.21
C SER A 667 -0.71 34.48 -38.72
N ARG A 668 -1.39 35.63 -38.80
CA ARG A 668 -2.82 35.76 -39.18
C ARG A 668 -3.19 35.05 -40.49
N ASN A 669 -2.25 34.95 -41.43
CA ASN A 669 -2.48 34.28 -42.73
C ASN A 669 -2.48 32.73 -42.64
N ARG A 670 -2.07 32.14 -41.51
CA ARG A 670 -1.97 30.68 -41.32
C ARG A 670 -3.02 30.10 -40.37
N GLU A 671 -3.93 30.93 -39.85
CA GLU A 671 -4.94 30.52 -38.86
C GLU A 671 -5.89 29.44 -39.39
N MET A 672 -6.40 29.59 -40.62
CA MET A 672 -7.30 28.58 -41.22
C MET A 672 -6.59 27.24 -41.44
N ALA A 673 -5.33 27.27 -41.89
CA ALA A 673 -4.55 26.06 -42.09
C ALA A 673 -4.28 25.35 -40.75
N PHE A 674 -3.96 26.11 -39.70
CA PHE A 674 -3.76 25.56 -38.36
C PHE A 674 -5.05 24.95 -37.78
N GLY A 675 -6.19 25.63 -37.93
CA GLY A 675 -7.49 25.08 -37.54
C GLY A 675 -7.81 23.77 -38.25
N GLY A 676 -7.49 23.68 -39.54
CA GLY A 676 -7.60 22.42 -40.31
C GLY A 676 -6.70 21.31 -39.78
N VAL A 677 -5.47 21.62 -39.37
CA VAL A 677 -4.54 20.65 -38.74
C VAL A 677 -5.07 20.17 -37.39
N VAL A 678 -5.58 21.06 -36.55
CA VAL A 678 -6.17 20.69 -35.24
C VAL A 678 -7.38 19.78 -35.44
N LEU A 679 -8.25 20.10 -36.40
CA LEU A 679 -9.40 19.25 -36.72
C LEU A 679 -8.97 17.87 -37.24
N ALA A 680 -7.97 17.82 -38.14
CA ALA A 680 -7.42 16.56 -38.63
C ALA A 680 -6.81 15.72 -37.50
N ALA A 681 -6.12 16.36 -36.55
CA ALA A 681 -5.58 15.71 -35.36
C ALA A 681 -6.71 15.11 -34.49
N LEU A 682 -7.78 15.85 -34.21
CA LEU A 682 -8.94 15.33 -33.46
C LEU A 682 -9.65 14.18 -34.20
N CYS A 683 -9.81 14.28 -35.52
CA CYS A 683 -10.35 13.19 -36.33
C CYS A 683 -9.47 11.93 -36.25
N SER A 684 -8.15 12.09 -36.28
CA SER A 684 -7.22 10.96 -36.14
C SER A 684 -7.29 10.29 -34.76
N VAL A 685 -7.49 11.07 -33.69
CA VAL A 685 -7.75 10.56 -32.33
C VAL A 685 -9.05 9.75 -32.31
N TYR A 686 -10.14 10.27 -32.88
CA TYR A 686 -11.42 9.57 -32.96
C TYR A 686 -11.32 8.26 -33.76
N LEU A 687 -10.65 8.28 -34.92
CA LEU A 687 -10.44 7.09 -35.73
C LEU A 687 -9.63 6.03 -34.96
N CYS A 688 -8.58 6.44 -34.26
CA CYS A 688 -7.80 5.53 -33.42
C CYS A 688 -8.66 4.92 -32.30
N TYR A 689 -9.44 5.75 -31.59
CA TYR A 689 -10.39 5.28 -30.57
C TYR A 689 -11.37 4.25 -31.14
N HIS A 690 -11.98 4.53 -32.28
CA HIS A 690 -12.94 3.65 -32.93
C HIS A 690 -12.29 2.32 -33.35
N THR A 691 -11.10 2.36 -33.94
CA THR A 691 -10.35 1.18 -34.36
C THR A 691 -9.96 0.27 -33.19
N PHE A 692 -9.56 0.83 -32.05
CA PHE A 692 -9.23 0.07 -30.84
C PHE A 692 -10.43 -0.19 -29.91
N SER A 693 -11.62 0.31 -30.24
CA SER A 693 -12.82 0.10 -29.43
C SER A 693 -13.16 -1.37 -29.18
N PRO A 694 -12.99 -2.32 -30.13
CA PRO A 694 -13.26 -3.73 -29.85
C PRO A 694 -12.32 -4.32 -28.78
N LEU A 695 -11.07 -3.85 -28.70
CA LEU A 695 -10.09 -4.25 -27.68
C LEU A 695 -10.29 -3.50 -26.35
N THR A 696 -11.08 -2.42 -26.34
CA THR A 696 -11.42 -1.62 -25.16
C THR A 696 -12.68 -2.17 -24.47
N TYR A 697 -13.71 -2.47 -25.26
CA TYR A 697 -14.99 -2.98 -24.75
C TYR A 697 -15.07 -4.51 -24.76
N GLY A 698 -14.23 -5.18 -25.54
CA GLY A 698 -14.26 -6.63 -25.76
C GLY A 698 -15.35 -7.08 -26.75
N GLN A 699 -16.02 -6.13 -27.42
CA GLN A 699 -17.06 -6.36 -28.42
C GLN A 699 -16.98 -5.30 -29.54
N PRO A 700 -17.28 -5.66 -30.81
CA PRO A 700 -17.60 -7.00 -31.30
C PRO A 700 -16.39 -7.95 -31.33
N GLU A 701 -16.63 -9.26 -31.47
CA GLU A 701 -15.56 -10.24 -31.71
C GLU A 701 -14.91 -9.99 -33.08
N LEU A 702 -13.58 -10.02 -33.11
CA LEU A 702 -12.79 -9.80 -34.32
C LEU A 702 -12.20 -11.11 -34.86
N THR A 703 -12.02 -11.18 -36.19
CA THR A 703 -11.31 -12.31 -36.82
C THR A 703 -9.81 -12.25 -36.54
N SER A 704 -9.10 -13.37 -36.73
CA SER A 704 -7.63 -13.43 -36.56
C SER A 704 -6.89 -12.44 -37.47
N GLU A 705 -7.38 -12.22 -38.69
CA GLU A 705 -6.82 -11.24 -39.64
C GLU A 705 -7.04 -9.80 -39.17
N GLN A 706 -8.24 -9.48 -38.68
CA GLN A 706 -8.55 -8.16 -38.15
C GLN A 706 -7.71 -7.85 -36.91
N LEU A 707 -7.55 -8.83 -36.02
CA LEU A 707 -6.69 -8.68 -34.84
C LEU A 707 -5.22 -8.51 -35.23
N ALA A 708 -4.74 -9.24 -36.24
CA ALA A 708 -3.38 -9.06 -36.77
C ALA A 708 -3.19 -7.63 -37.32
N ALA A 709 -4.20 -7.08 -37.99
CA ALA A 709 -4.19 -5.69 -38.47
C ALA A 709 -4.18 -4.64 -37.34
N LEU A 710 -4.66 -4.97 -36.14
CA LEU A 710 -4.61 -4.10 -34.96
C LEU A 710 -3.25 -4.13 -34.23
N ARG A 711 -2.36 -5.07 -34.57
CA ARG A 711 -1.00 -5.13 -34.02
C ARG A 711 -0.09 -4.14 -34.73
N TRP A 712 -0.26 -2.85 -34.44
CA TRP A 712 0.54 -1.77 -35.06
C TRP A 712 1.99 -1.75 -34.57
N ARG A 713 2.28 -2.38 -33.42
CA ARG A 713 3.64 -2.61 -32.93
C ARG A 713 3.87 -4.09 -32.68
N GLU A 714 5.07 -4.55 -33.04
CA GLU A 714 5.48 -5.94 -32.80
C GLU A 714 5.54 -6.27 -31.31
N SER A 715 5.86 -5.30 -30.46
CA SER A 715 5.90 -5.46 -29.00
C SER A 715 4.53 -5.67 -28.35
N TRP A 716 3.42 -5.42 -29.06
CA TRP A 716 2.08 -5.64 -28.50
C TRP A 716 1.70 -7.11 -28.55
N ASP A 717 1.46 -7.66 -27.36
CA ASP A 717 1.01 -9.02 -27.11
C ASP A 717 -0.51 -9.12 -27.33
N ILE A 718 -0.92 -9.10 -28.61
CA ILE A 718 -2.30 -9.41 -29.01
C ILE A 718 -2.34 -10.87 -29.43
N LEU A 719 -3.21 -11.67 -28.80
CA LEU A 719 -3.30 -13.09 -29.07
C LEU A 719 -4.30 -13.36 -30.20
N PHE A 720 -3.92 -14.26 -31.11
CA PHE A 720 -4.76 -14.69 -32.23
C PHE A 720 -4.91 -16.20 -32.17
N ARG A 721 -6.14 -16.71 -32.02
CA ARG A 721 -6.39 -18.13 -32.26
C ARG A 721 -6.64 -18.32 -33.75
N LYS A 722 -5.82 -19.16 -34.39
CA LYS A 722 -6.15 -19.71 -35.71
C LYS A 722 -7.29 -20.70 -35.48
N ARG A 723 -8.47 -20.40 -36.03
CA ARG A 723 -9.56 -21.38 -36.11
C ARG A 723 -9.18 -22.50 -37.06
#